data_AF-A0A6A6LFS4-F1
#
_entry.id   AF-A0A6A6LFS4-F1
#
_cell.length_a   1.000
_cell.length_b   1.000
_cell.length_c   1.000
_cell.angle_alpha   90.00
_cell.angle_beta   90.00
_cell.angle_gamma   90.00
#
_symmetry.space_group_name_H-M   'P 1'
#
loop_
_entity.id
_entity.type
_entity.pdbx_description
1 polymer ?
#
loop_
_entity_poly.entity_id
_entity_poly.type
_entity_poly.pdbx_seq_one_letter_code
_entity_poly.pdbx_strand_id
1 'polypeptide(L)'
;MAIEVPFGDLNPKTCAVLGGRGFLGRSLVFTLLKLGNWIVRVSDSPHSLQLHLTDSSDSFLNDAISSGRASCHRLDVLDVSSIVKAIEGASVVFYMEATDLWNHDFYYCYKIIVQGAKNVINACRECKVRKLIYNSSADVIFDGSHDICNGDESLPCHWRFEDMLSDLKAHAEAVILFANNIDGLLTCALRPSNVFGPGDTQLVPFLMKLAKSGFAKFIIGSGENMSDFTYAENVIHAHICAEEALDSQMISVAGKAFFITNLEPMKFWEFVSLMLEGLGYQRPLIKFPASMMWYVLLFVKWTHEKLGFKKYNHSLSAYYFRLASHTRTFNCNAAQKYIGYSPVVSLDDGIALTIDAFSHLVKDPSFIRCTNFEEQSKVDKLLGSGKVADILLWRDEKRTFTYFLCFAMLFYWFLLSERTFTSSVAKLLLIITTILYGYGILPLEISGFTIQRISLSWFEISETVVKDSVTFIAYLWNRWVNKNVRLLAQGEDWNKFFKDAHIVIVFVRFVCAKMHERGHVLSLFSEVDSVAINDSGGRNGRNRFRIEVRSRGSARKALACLFLVPVNMAGGERLPMKNPELLNRSIKQNLIPQYHILKSILASDEKVIKCLKRLLKSSIVQSQNDFFANLSLLRDLGIPQSSISLLVTYNPFIVCLKAFNFAEGVKKVIKTGFDPSKSAFVRALQVLLGMTQKTWEHKIEVFRRWGLSEDEISSIFRKNPLCMALSEKNIMCSMNFLVGKIGWQPAAVARVPVVLCYGLETWIMPRCSVIRVLLLKGLIKADVPLSTALNSSKKNFLKRFVIKYQDQVPQLLDIFQGKMELKELGFGFDDKSVILD
;
A
#
# COMPACT_ATOMS: atom_id res chain seq x y z
N MET A 1 42.15 -36.96 0.30
CA MET A 1 43.49 -37.13 0.89
C MET A 1 43.86 -35.81 1.54
N ALA A 2 43.86 -35.77 2.87
CA ALA A 2 44.24 -34.60 3.64
C ALA A 2 45.75 -34.40 3.51
N ILE A 3 46.18 -33.24 3.04
CA ILE A 3 47.57 -32.80 3.13
C ILE A 3 47.62 -31.88 4.35
N GLU A 4 48.01 -32.45 5.49
CA GLU A 4 48.48 -31.66 6.64
C GLU A 4 49.79 -30.98 6.23
N VAL A 5 49.73 -29.68 5.98
CA VAL A 5 50.92 -28.84 5.85
C VAL A 5 51.35 -28.43 7.26
N PRO A 6 52.62 -28.66 7.66
CA PRO A 6 53.07 -28.44 9.03
C PRO A 6 53.04 -26.95 9.43
N PHE A 7 52.57 -26.69 10.64
CA PHE A 7 52.63 -25.40 11.32
C PHE A 7 54.10 -24.94 11.46
N GLY A 8 54.52 -24.01 10.60
CA GLY A 8 55.75 -23.24 10.75
C GLY A 8 55.44 -21.75 10.96
N ASP A 9 55.91 -21.20 12.07
CA ASP A 9 56.20 -19.78 12.34
C ASP A 9 55.42 -18.69 11.56
N LEU A 10 54.10 -18.62 11.74
CA LEU A 10 53.30 -17.48 11.31
C LEU A 10 52.71 -16.78 12.54
N ASN A 11 53.24 -15.60 12.88
CA ASN A 11 52.55 -14.68 13.79
C ASN A 11 51.15 -14.40 13.19
N PRO A 12 50.06 -14.75 13.89
CA PRO A 12 48.73 -14.65 13.32
C PRO A 12 48.35 -13.18 13.12
N LYS A 13 47.89 -12.83 11.91
CA LYS A 13 47.44 -11.47 11.58
C LYS A 13 46.08 -11.21 12.22
N THR A 14 45.85 -10.01 12.75
CA THR A 14 44.52 -9.63 13.26
C THR A 14 43.69 -9.01 12.15
N CYS A 15 42.45 -9.46 11.96
CA CYS A 15 41.49 -8.86 11.04
C CYS A 15 40.20 -8.47 11.78
N ALA A 16 39.54 -7.41 11.32
CA ALA A 16 38.22 -7.02 11.81
C ALA A 16 37.18 -7.20 10.71
N VAL A 17 36.09 -7.90 11.03
CA VAL A 17 34.94 -8.09 10.14
C VAL A 17 33.76 -7.30 10.70
N LEU A 18 33.48 -6.16 10.09
CA LEU A 18 32.31 -5.34 10.40
C LEU A 18 31.10 -5.94 9.66
N GLY A 19 29.99 -6.18 10.35
CA GLY A 19 28.84 -6.93 9.84
C GLY A 19 29.06 -8.45 9.84
N GLY A 20 29.92 -8.94 10.73
CA GLY A 20 30.40 -10.33 10.71
C GLY A 20 29.37 -11.42 11.09
N ARG A 21 28.14 -11.07 11.52
CA ARG A 21 27.05 -12.06 11.67
C ARG A 21 25.98 -11.97 10.58
N GLY A 22 26.15 -11.10 9.58
CA GLY A 22 25.31 -11.11 8.38
C GLY A 22 25.57 -12.35 7.51
N PHE A 23 24.75 -12.55 6.47
CA PHE A 23 24.83 -13.69 5.55
C PHE A 23 26.26 -13.94 5.01
N LEU A 24 26.89 -12.93 4.40
CA LEU A 24 28.27 -13.05 3.90
C LEU A 24 29.32 -12.93 5.00
N GLY A 25 29.07 -12.10 6.01
CA GLY A 25 30.00 -11.87 7.11
C GLY A 25 30.28 -13.14 7.91
N ARG A 26 29.24 -13.92 8.22
CA ARG A 26 29.37 -15.17 8.98
C ARG A 26 30.22 -16.19 8.23
N SER A 27 29.96 -16.36 6.94
CA SER A 27 30.72 -17.28 6.11
C SER A 27 32.17 -16.81 5.91
N LEU A 28 32.43 -15.50 5.82
CA LEU A 28 33.78 -14.95 5.83
C LEU A 28 34.52 -15.25 7.14
N VAL A 29 33.88 -15.00 8.30
CA VAL A 29 34.45 -15.30 9.62
C VAL A 29 34.78 -16.79 9.74
N PHE A 30 33.88 -17.67 9.30
CA PHE A 30 34.12 -19.10 9.31
C PHE A 30 35.33 -19.50 8.46
N THR A 31 35.43 -18.99 7.23
CA THR A 31 36.56 -19.28 6.33
C THR A 31 37.88 -18.75 6.88
N LEU A 32 37.91 -17.53 7.42
CA LEU A 32 39.11 -16.95 8.03
C LEU A 32 39.60 -17.77 9.24
N LEU A 33 38.67 -18.25 10.08
CA LEU A 33 39.01 -19.12 11.21
C LEU A 33 39.50 -20.50 10.76
N LYS A 34 38.97 -21.02 9.64
CA LYS A 34 39.40 -22.31 9.06
C LYS A 34 40.81 -22.24 8.48
N LEU A 35 41.21 -21.09 7.92
CA LEU A 35 42.59 -20.87 7.42
C LEU A 35 43.64 -20.86 8.54
N GLY A 36 43.23 -20.58 9.79
CA GLY A 36 44.07 -20.75 10.98
C GLY A 36 45.18 -19.72 11.19
N ASN A 37 45.42 -18.83 10.22
CA ASN A 37 46.43 -17.75 10.27
C ASN A 37 45.89 -16.39 10.76
N TRP A 38 44.61 -16.32 11.13
CA TRP A 38 43.92 -15.08 11.52
C TRP A 38 43.42 -15.10 12.98
N ILE A 39 43.55 -13.95 13.65
CA ILE A 39 42.76 -13.60 14.83
C ILE A 39 41.60 -12.72 14.35
N VAL A 40 40.36 -13.20 14.48
CA VAL A 40 39.18 -12.58 13.86
C VAL A 40 38.37 -11.78 14.88
N ARG A 41 38.20 -10.48 14.63
CA ARG A 41 37.31 -9.63 15.43
C ARG A 41 35.98 -9.44 14.72
N VAL A 42 34.94 -10.06 15.25
CA VAL A 42 33.59 -10.03 14.71
C VAL A 42 32.83 -8.87 15.33
N SER A 43 32.34 -7.95 14.51
CA SER A 43 31.62 -6.77 14.98
C SER A 43 30.26 -6.68 14.31
N ASP A 44 29.19 -6.52 15.09
CA ASP A 44 27.84 -6.45 14.53
C ASP A 44 26.83 -5.66 15.39
N SER A 45 25.69 -5.32 14.79
CA SER A 45 24.63 -4.52 15.38
C SER A 45 23.93 -5.22 16.56
N PRO A 46 23.35 -4.46 17.52
CA PRO A 46 22.63 -5.02 18.66
C PRO A 46 21.40 -5.85 18.29
N HIS A 47 20.75 -5.59 17.14
CA HIS A 47 19.54 -6.33 16.73
C HIS A 47 19.85 -7.72 16.17
N SER A 48 20.96 -7.89 15.43
CA SER A 48 21.43 -9.19 14.96
C SER A 48 22.05 -10.02 16.08
N LEU A 49 22.53 -9.38 17.15
CA LEU A 49 23.03 -10.07 18.35
C LEU A 49 21.99 -10.92 19.07
N GLN A 50 20.72 -10.48 19.10
CA GLN A 50 19.64 -11.16 19.83
C GLN A 50 18.91 -12.26 19.03
N LEU A 51 18.88 -12.19 17.70
CA LEU A 51 18.05 -13.08 16.88
C LEU A 51 18.65 -14.49 16.66
N HIS A 52 19.97 -14.67 16.84
CA HIS A 52 20.68 -15.90 16.44
C HIS A 52 21.55 -16.54 17.52
N LEU A 53 21.31 -16.32 18.81
CA LEU A 53 22.03 -17.04 19.89
C LEU A 53 21.66 -18.54 20.00
N THR A 54 20.93 -19.10 19.03
CA THR A 54 20.27 -20.42 19.15
C THR A 54 20.57 -21.43 18.03
N ASP A 55 21.42 -21.13 17.04
CA ASP A 55 21.71 -22.07 15.93
C ASP A 55 23.03 -22.85 16.11
N SER A 56 23.01 -24.13 15.73
CA SER A 56 24.07 -25.15 15.93
C SER A 56 25.43 -24.85 15.27
N SER A 57 25.49 -23.87 14.38
CA SER A 57 26.72 -23.38 13.75
C SER A 57 27.62 -22.52 14.64
N ASP A 58 27.08 -22.04 15.76
CA ASP A 58 27.82 -21.18 16.69
C ASP A 58 28.80 -21.97 17.57
N SER A 59 28.82 -23.32 17.54
CA SER A 59 29.79 -24.12 18.29
C SER A 59 31.23 -23.81 17.89
N PHE A 60 31.53 -23.77 16.60
CA PHE A 60 32.88 -23.48 16.10
C PHE A 60 33.33 -22.05 16.39
N LEU A 61 32.41 -21.08 16.34
CA LEU A 61 32.70 -19.70 16.73
C LEU A 61 32.92 -19.57 18.24
N ASN A 62 32.13 -20.27 19.05
CA ASN A 62 32.30 -20.31 20.50
C ASN A 62 33.62 -20.97 20.92
N ASP A 63 34.05 -22.02 20.20
CA ASP A 63 35.36 -22.65 20.39
C ASP A 63 36.50 -21.70 19.99
N ALA A 64 36.31 -20.94 18.90
CA ALA A 64 37.26 -19.91 18.48
C ALA A 64 37.36 -18.75 19.48
N ILE A 65 36.23 -18.33 20.08
CA ILE A 65 36.20 -17.31 21.14
C ILE A 65 36.90 -17.83 22.39
N SER A 66 36.62 -19.07 22.80
CA SER A 66 37.21 -19.71 23.98
C SER A 66 38.72 -19.92 23.83
N SER A 67 39.19 -20.18 22.60
CA SER A 67 40.61 -20.29 22.28
C SER A 67 41.30 -18.94 22.02
N GLY A 68 40.59 -17.81 22.14
CA GLY A 68 41.12 -16.47 21.89
C GLY A 68 41.41 -16.13 20.42
N ARG A 69 41.02 -17.02 19.49
CA ARG A 69 41.17 -16.82 18.04
C ARG A 69 40.07 -15.93 17.45
N ALA A 70 38.95 -15.76 18.15
CA ALA A 70 37.89 -14.84 17.80
C ALA A 70 37.50 -13.93 18.97
N SER A 71 37.06 -12.71 18.68
CA SER A 71 36.46 -11.81 19.68
C SER A 71 35.22 -11.11 19.10
N CYS A 72 34.17 -10.99 19.88
CA CYS A 72 32.92 -10.34 19.46
C CYS A 72 32.78 -8.96 20.09
N HIS A 73 32.60 -7.94 19.26
CA HIS A 73 32.38 -6.57 19.68
C HIS A 73 30.98 -6.11 19.26
N ARG A 74 30.30 -5.37 20.16
CA ARG A 74 29.07 -4.69 19.81
C ARG A 74 29.40 -3.45 18.99
N LEU A 75 28.81 -3.34 17.82
CA LEU A 75 29.07 -2.25 16.88
C LEU A 75 27.80 -1.47 16.58
N ASP A 76 27.88 -0.16 16.70
CA ASP A 76 26.97 0.75 16.01
C ASP A 76 27.82 1.60 15.06
N VAL A 77 27.58 1.49 13.75
CA VAL A 77 28.34 2.23 12.72
C VAL A 77 28.17 3.75 12.86
N LEU A 78 27.19 4.22 13.63
CA LEU A 78 27.02 5.62 13.98
C LEU A 78 27.86 6.06 15.18
N ASP A 79 28.29 5.12 16.03
CA ASP A 79 29.17 5.36 17.17
C ASP A 79 30.62 5.05 16.83
N VAL A 80 31.37 6.11 16.50
CA VAL A 80 32.80 6.03 16.13
C VAL A 80 33.64 5.33 17.21
N SER A 81 33.32 5.51 18.50
CA SER A 81 34.09 4.91 19.59
C SER A 81 33.97 3.39 19.62
N SER A 82 32.80 2.86 19.23
CA SER A 82 32.58 1.42 19.11
C SER A 82 33.36 0.83 17.95
N ILE A 83 33.45 1.57 16.83
CA ILE A 83 34.22 1.18 15.64
C ILE A 83 35.71 1.13 15.97
N VAL A 84 36.24 2.18 16.62
CA VAL A 84 37.66 2.27 17.02
C VAL A 84 38.06 1.06 17.86
N LYS A 85 37.28 0.72 18.89
CA LYS A 85 37.54 -0.46 19.74
C LYS A 85 37.56 -1.78 18.96
N ALA A 86 36.69 -1.91 17.95
CA ALA A 86 36.63 -3.11 17.13
C ALA A 86 37.86 -3.27 16.23
N ILE A 87 38.36 -2.18 15.65
CA ILE A 87 39.43 -2.22 14.64
C ILE A 87 40.84 -1.94 15.19
N GLU A 88 40.97 -1.56 16.46
CA GLU A 88 42.25 -1.16 17.07
C GLU A 88 43.31 -2.28 16.97
N GLY A 89 44.38 -2.06 16.21
CA GLY A 89 45.43 -3.07 15.98
C GLY A 89 45.09 -4.11 14.92
N ALA A 90 43.99 -3.97 14.18
CA ALA A 90 43.69 -4.80 13.02
C ALA A 90 44.57 -4.41 11.81
N SER A 91 45.05 -5.41 11.09
CA SER A 91 45.82 -5.25 9.85
C SER A 91 44.93 -4.97 8.63
N VAL A 92 43.74 -5.55 8.63
CA VAL A 92 42.72 -5.43 7.57
C VAL A 92 41.33 -5.32 8.19
N VAL A 93 40.50 -4.47 7.60
CA VAL A 93 39.07 -4.36 7.89
C VAL A 93 38.28 -4.84 6.68
N PHE A 94 37.47 -5.88 6.89
CA PHE A 94 36.44 -6.31 5.94
C PHE A 94 35.12 -5.64 6.33
N TYR A 95 34.60 -4.78 5.47
CA TYR A 95 33.36 -4.06 5.71
C TYR A 95 32.21 -4.71 4.94
N MET A 96 31.44 -5.54 5.67
CA MET A 96 30.22 -6.18 5.19
C MET A 96 29.02 -5.38 5.66
N GLU A 97 28.30 -4.75 4.73
CA GLU A 97 27.14 -3.93 5.08
C GLU A 97 25.91 -4.79 5.45
N ALA A 98 25.08 -4.28 6.38
CA ALA A 98 23.88 -4.96 6.83
C ALA A 98 22.82 -5.07 5.71
N THR A 99 22.25 -6.26 5.55
CA THR A 99 21.35 -6.61 4.43
C THR A 99 19.90 -6.17 4.64
N ASP A 100 19.45 -5.92 5.88
CA ASP A 100 18.01 -5.82 6.21
C ASP A 100 17.41 -4.40 6.13
N LEU A 101 17.99 -3.51 5.32
CA LEU A 101 17.62 -2.08 5.29
C LEU A 101 16.38 -1.73 4.44
N TRP A 102 15.78 -2.70 3.72
CA TRP A 102 14.66 -2.48 2.79
C TRP A 102 13.35 -1.99 3.43
N ASN A 103 13.22 -2.08 4.76
CA ASN A 103 12.02 -1.72 5.52
C ASN A 103 12.10 -0.33 6.17
N HIS A 104 13.21 0.39 6.00
CA HIS A 104 13.49 1.62 6.73
C HIS A 104 13.39 2.87 5.85
N ASP A 105 13.17 4.02 6.51
CA ASP A 105 13.09 5.31 5.83
C ASP A 105 14.44 5.71 5.21
N PHE A 106 14.40 6.48 4.11
CA PHE A 106 15.59 6.96 3.39
C PHE A 106 16.67 7.55 4.30
N TYR A 107 16.26 8.40 5.25
CA TYR A 107 17.18 9.05 6.17
C TYR A 107 17.92 8.06 7.08
N TYR A 108 17.25 7.00 7.50
CA TYR A 108 17.85 5.95 8.32
C TYR A 108 18.86 5.15 7.49
N CYS A 109 18.49 4.74 6.28
CA CYS A 109 19.40 4.06 5.36
C CYS A 109 20.62 4.92 5.03
N TYR A 110 20.44 6.21 4.76
CA TYR A 110 21.55 7.14 4.49
C TYR A 110 22.53 7.23 5.67
N LYS A 111 22.01 7.31 6.90
CA LYS A 111 22.85 7.32 8.10
C LYS A 111 23.66 6.04 8.24
N ILE A 112 23.03 4.89 8.10
CA ILE A 112 23.73 3.61 8.30
C ILE A 112 24.77 3.38 7.20
N ILE A 113 24.42 3.63 5.94
CA ILE A 113 25.25 3.28 4.79
C ILE A 113 26.33 4.34 4.54
N VAL A 114 25.92 5.57 4.22
CA VAL A 114 26.84 6.62 3.78
C VAL A 114 27.58 7.22 4.97
N GLN A 115 26.85 7.55 6.04
CA GLN A 115 27.51 8.09 7.24
C GLN A 115 28.29 7.01 7.99
N GLY A 116 27.81 5.76 8.03
CA GLY A 116 28.56 4.63 8.55
C GLY A 116 29.89 4.41 7.81
N ALA A 117 29.89 4.42 6.48
CA ALA A 117 31.12 4.32 5.69
C ALA A 117 32.13 5.44 6.03
N LYS A 118 31.68 6.70 6.15
CA LYS A 118 32.53 7.82 6.58
C LYS A 118 33.13 7.60 7.96
N ASN A 119 32.34 7.09 8.90
CA ASN A 119 32.79 6.81 10.25
C ASN A 119 33.83 5.68 10.28
N VAL A 120 33.62 4.61 9.51
CA VAL A 120 34.58 3.51 9.37
C VAL A 120 35.90 4.01 8.79
N ILE A 121 35.87 4.81 7.73
CA ILE A 121 37.08 5.39 7.14
C ILE A 121 37.84 6.22 8.17
N ASN A 122 37.14 7.10 8.90
CA ASN A 122 37.77 7.93 9.92
C ASN A 122 38.40 7.09 11.04
N ALA A 123 37.71 6.06 11.50
CA ALA A 123 38.23 5.14 12.51
C ALA A 123 39.45 4.36 11.99
N CYS A 124 39.42 3.88 10.74
CA CYS A 124 40.56 3.20 10.12
C CYS A 124 41.80 4.11 10.07
N ARG A 125 41.62 5.39 9.76
CA ARG A 125 42.70 6.40 9.75
C ARG A 125 43.25 6.65 11.15
N GLU A 126 42.37 6.82 12.15
CA GLU A 126 42.75 7.02 13.55
C GLU A 126 43.55 5.83 14.11
N CYS A 127 43.09 4.60 13.82
CA CYS A 127 43.74 3.36 14.24
C CYS A 127 44.92 2.94 13.35
N LYS A 128 45.24 3.71 12.31
CA LYS A 128 46.31 3.41 11.32
C LYS A 128 46.17 2.02 10.68
N VAL A 129 44.95 1.60 10.40
CA VAL A 129 44.68 0.35 9.66
C VAL A 129 45.19 0.52 8.23
N ARG A 130 45.91 -0.48 7.71
CA ARG A 130 46.48 -0.43 6.37
C ARG A 130 45.49 -0.72 5.26
N LYS A 131 44.50 -1.60 5.49
CA LYS A 131 43.66 -2.16 4.42
C LYS A 131 42.18 -2.13 4.79
N LEU A 132 41.36 -1.61 3.87
CA LEU A 132 39.90 -1.59 3.97
C LEU A 132 39.28 -2.18 2.71
N ILE A 133 38.59 -3.30 2.85
CA ILE A 133 37.91 -3.99 1.74
C ILE A 133 36.41 -3.85 1.95
N TYR A 134 35.72 -3.24 0.99
CA TYR A 134 34.29 -2.97 1.05
C TYR A 134 33.51 -3.92 0.15
N ASN A 135 32.50 -4.57 0.72
CA ASN A 135 31.55 -5.39 -0.03
C ASN A 135 30.43 -4.51 -0.60
N SER A 136 30.62 -4.06 -1.84
CA SER A 136 29.65 -3.31 -2.64
C SER A 136 28.64 -4.27 -3.32
N SER A 137 27.99 -3.83 -4.40
CA SER A 137 27.12 -4.65 -5.23
C SER A 137 27.30 -4.31 -6.71
N ALA A 138 27.11 -5.27 -7.61
CA ALA A 138 27.01 -5.00 -9.04
C ALA A 138 25.80 -4.11 -9.40
N ASP A 139 24.82 -3.97 -8.50
CA ASP A 139 23.64 -3.10 -8.67
C ASP A 139 23.98 -1.60 -8.67
N VAL A 140 25.16 -1.20 -8.17
CA VAL A 140 25.57 0.22 -8.11
C VAL A 140 25.84 0.84 -9.49
N ILE A 141 25.86 0.02 -10.55
CA ILE A 141 26.00 0.48 -11.94
C ILE A 141 24.69 0.33 -12.71
N PHE A 142 23.74 -0.42 -12.17
CA PHE A 142 22.48 -0.71 -12.85
C PHE A 142 21.47 0.44 -12.69
N ASP A 143 21.10 1.06 -13.80
CA ASP A 143 20.14 2.18 -13.84
C ASP A 143 18.68 1.73 -13.80
N GLY A 144 18.42 0.41 -13.83
CA GLY A 144 17.07 -0.15 -13.78
C GLY A 144 16.30 -0.13 -15.10
N SER A 145 16.88 0.44 -16.17
CA SER A 145 16.18 0.72 -17.43
C SER A 145 16.81 0.05 -18.65
N HIS A 146 18.12 -0.20 -18.62
CA HIS A 146 18.85 -0.78 -19.75
C HIS A 146 19.51 -2.11 -19.39
N ASP A 147 19.59 -3.01 -20.39
CA ASP A 147 20.34 -4.26 -20.26
C ASP A 147 21.85 -3.96 -20.19
N ILE A 148 22.55 -4.67 -19.30
CA ILE A 148 24.01 -4.64 -19.20
C ILE A 148 24.51 -5.99 -19.71
N CYS A 149 25.22 -5.96 -20.84
CA CYS A 149 25.81 -7.14 -21.46
C CYS A 149 27.33 -7.08 -21.32
N ASN A 150 27.89 -7.94 -20.47
CA ASN A 150 29.33 -8.05 -20.18
C ASN A 150 29.96 -6.71 -19.77
N GLY A 151 29.30 -5.98 -18.87
CA GLY A 151 29.74 -4.68 -18.38
C GLY A 151 31.03 -4.77 -17.55
N ASP A 152 31.97 -3.85 -17.77
CA ASP A 152 33.24 -3.79 -17.06
C ASP A 152 33.31 -2.56 -16.11
N GLU A 153 34.44 -2.40 -15.41
CA GLU A 153 34.67 -1.33 -14.45
C GLU A 153 34.69 0.09 -15.08
N SER A 154 34.68 0.22 -16.41
CA SER A 154 34.62 1.52 -17.10
C SER A 154 33.21 2.13 -17.11
N LEU A 155 32.19 1.34 -16.79
CA LEU A 155 30.82 1.81 -16.75
C LEU A 155 30.63 2.89 -15.68
N PRO A 156 30.00 4.04 -16.02
CA PRO A 156 29.79 5.11 -15.07
C PRO A 156 28.78 4.70 -14.00
N CYS A 157 29.13 4.93 -12.73
CA CYS A 157 28.14 4.92 -11.65
C CYS A 157 27.10 6.01 -11.95
N HIS A 158 25.85 5.60 -12.13
CA HIS A 158 24.76 6.52 -12.39
C HIS A 158 24.41 7.33 -11.13
N TRP A 159 23.86 8.54 -11.30
CA TRP A 159 23.47 9.44 -10.19
C TRP A 159 21.94 9.47 -9.96
N ARG A 160 21.19 8.64 -10.70
CA ARG A 160 19.73 8.48 -10.58
C ARG A 160 19.39 7.01 -10.56
N PHE A 161 19.34 6.43 -9.37
CA PHE A 161 18.77 5.10 -9.19
C PHE A 161 17.29 5.21 -8.85
N GLU A 162 16.47 4.36 -9.45
CA GLU A 162 15.10 4.16 -8.96
C GLU A 162 15.07 3.35 -7.65
N ASP A 163 16.15 2.65 -7.33
CA ASP A 163 16.35 1.94 -6.08
C ASP A 163 17.21 2.75 -5.11
N MET A 164 16.63 3.08 -3.96
CA MET A 164 17.26 3.84 -2.90
C MET A 164 18.53 3.17 -2.38
N LEU A 165 18.53 1.83 -2.25
CA LEU A 165 19.64 1.14 -1.60
C LEU A 165 20.89 1.13 -2.49
N SER A 166 20.72 0.89 -3.79
CA SER A 166 21.80 0.95 -4.77
C SER A 166 22.41 2.35 -4.85
N ASP A 167 21.60 3.40 -4.74
CA ASP A 167 22.08 4.78 -4.70
C ASP A 167 23.01 5.04 -3.50
N LEU A 168 22.54 4.67 -2.31
CA LEU A 168 23.32 4.88 -1.09
C LEU A 168 24.60 4.05 -1.07
N LYS A 169 24.56 2.81 -1.60
CA LYS A 169 25.75 1.97 -1.76
C LYS A 169 26.75 2.55 -2.75
N ALA A 170 26.29 3.10 -3.88
CA ALA A 170 27.15 3.79 -4.83
C ALA A 170 27.85 5.00 -4.18
N HIS A 171 27.13 5.76 -3.34
CA HIS A 171 27.72 6.86 -2.57
C HIS A 171 28.75 6.37 -1.53
N ALA A 172 28.46 5.30 -0.80
CA ALA A 172 29.40 4.72 0.16
C ALA A 172 30.66 4.18 -0.53
N GLU A 173 30.50 3.47 -1.66
CA GLU A 173 31.60 2.97 -2.48
C GLU A 173 32.51 4.11 -2.94
N ALA A 174 31.92 5.18 -3.52
CA ALA A 174 32.69 6.33 -3.96
C ALA A 174 33.50 6.95 -2.81
N VAL A 175 32.88 7.17 -1.64
CA VAL A 175 33.57 7.75 -0.47
C VAL A 175 34.70 6.85 0.03
N ILE A 176 34.52 5.53 0.01
CA ILE A 176 35.57 4.57 0.39
C ILE A 176 36.73 4.61 -0.61
N LEU A 177 36.45 4.58 -1.91
CA LEU A 177 37.49 4.63 -2.94
C LEU A 177 38.25 5.97 -2.92
N PHE A 178 37.58 7.08 -2.62
CA PHE A 178 38.23 8.39 -2.44
C PHE A 178 39.14 8.46 -1.22
N ALA A 179 38.97 7.57 -0.23
CA ALA A 179 39.83 7.51 0.94
C ALA A 179 41.15 6.76 0.68
N ASN A 180 41.33 6.20 -0.53
CA ASN A 180 42.54 5.48 -0.89
C ASN A 180 43.79 6.35 -0.84
N ASN A 181 44.87 5.80 -0.29
CA ASN A 181 46.18 6.42 -0.16
C ASN A 181 46.19 7.71 0.69
N ILE A 182 45.17 7.94 1.50
CA ILE A 182 45.13 8.99 2.52
C ILE A 182 45.55 8.34 3.84
N ASP A 183 46.57 8.91 4.51
CA ASP A 183 47.15 8.40 5.76
C ASP A 183 47.65 6.93 5.70
N GLY A 184 47.98 6.45 4.50
CA GLY A 184 48.48 5.09 4.26
C GLY A 184 47.39 4.01 4.19
N LEU A 185 46.11 4.39 4.14
CA LEU A 185 44.99 3.46 3.99
C LEU A 185 44.83 3.02 2.52
N LEU A 186 44.92 1.72 2.26
CA LEU A 186 44.64 1.12 0.95
C LEU A 186 43.21 0.58 0.93
N THR A 187 42.43 0.97 -0.08
CA THR A 187 41.01 0.58 -0.17
C THR A 187 40.73 -0.27 -1.41
N CYS A 188 39.80 -1.22 -1.32
CA CYS A 188 39.31 -1.98 -2.47
C CYS A 188 37.79 -2.20 -2.33
N ALA A 189 37.04 -2.11 -3.43
CA ALA A 189 35.60 -2.41 -3.44
C ALA A 189 35.29 -3.62 -4.32
N LEU A 190 34.50 -4.56 -3.81
CA LEU A 190 34.08 -5.75 -4.55
C LEU A 190 32.59 -5.65 -4.88
N ARG A 191 32.23 -5.84 -6.15
CA ARG A 191 30.86 -5.74 -6.69
C ARG A 191 30.36 -7.13 -7.10
N PRO A 192 29.94 -7.98 -6.15
CA PRO A 192 29.37 -9.27 -6.49
C PRO A 192 27.97 -9.13 -7.13
N SER A 193 27.62 -10.06 -8.02
CA SER A 193 26.30 -10.12 -8.67
C SER A 193 25.42 -11.24 -8.11
N ASN A 194 24.16 -10.91 -7.78
CA ASN A 194 23.12 -11.84 -7.29
C ASN A 194 23.65 -12.95 -6.38
N VAL A 195 24.10 -12.56 -5.19
CA VAL A 195 24.74 -13.49 -4.27
C VAL A 195 23.72 -14.46 -3.68
N PHE A 196 24.05 -15.75 -3.68
CA PHE A 196 23.21 -16.81 -3.11
C PHE A 196 24.05 -17.85 -2.36
N GLY A 197 23.45 -18.58 -1.43
CA GLY A 197 24.14 -19.59 -0.65
C GLY A 197 23.41 -20.01 0.63
N PRO A 198 23.98 -20.95 1.40
CA PRO A 198 23.47 -21.34 2.72
C PRO A 198 23.35 -20.14 3.67
N GLY A 199 22.17 -19.96 4.27
CA GLY A 199 21.90 -18.85 5.20
C GLY A 199 21.45 -17.55 4.53
N ASP A 200 21.15 -17.56 3.23
CA ASP A 200 20.53 -16.43 2.54
C ASP A 200 19.17 -16.05 3.16
N THR A 201 19.03 -14.79 3.56
CA THR A 201 17.82 -14.25 4.20
C THR A 201 16.88 -13.55 3.22
N GLN A 202 17.29 -13.36 1.96
CA GLN A 202 16.59 -12.52 0.99
C GLN A 202 16.07 -13.31 -0.22
N LEU A 203 16.95 -13.85 -1.06
CA LEU A 203 16.57 -14.39 -2.37
C LEU A 203 15.79 -15.69 -2.22
N VAL A 204 16.31 -16.68 -1.49
CA VAL A 204 15.64 -17.97 -1.29
C VAL A 204 14.29 -17.81 -0.54
N PRO A 205 14.20 -17.09 0.60
CA PRO A 205 12.92 -16.84 1.26
C PRO A 205 11.90 -16.09 0.39
N PHE A 206 12.36 -15.16 -0.45
CA PHE A 206 11.49 -14.46 -1.40
C PHE A 206 10.92 -15.42 -2.45
N LEU A 207 11.75 -16.25 -3.08
CA LEU A 207 11.31 -17.28 -4.04
C LEU A 207 10.31 -18.24 -3.41
N MET A 208 10.58 -18.69 -2.18
CA MET A 208 9.66 -19.54 -1.43
C MET A 208 8.30 -18.87 -1.17
N LYS A 209 8.29 -17.58 -0.82
CA LYS A 209 7.05 -16.83 -0.61
C LYS A 209 6.25 -16.67 -1.91
N LEU A 210 6.93 -16.45 -3.03
CA LEU A 210 6.31 -16.46 -4.36
C LEU A 210 5.72 -17.84 -4.70
N ALA A 211 6.42 -18.90 -4.36
CA ALA A 211 5.97 -20.27 -4.61
C ALA A 211 4.74 -20.65 -3.76
N LYS A 212 4.76 -20.31 -2.47
CA LYS A 212 3.62 -20.53 -1.55
C LYS A 212 2.38 -19.72 -1.94
N SER A 213 2.56 -18.53 -2.50
CA SER A 213 1.45 -17.66 -2.96
C SER A 213 0.93 -18.02 -4.36
N GLY A 214 1.54 -19.00 -5.04
CA GLY A 214 1.12 -19.45 -6.38
C GLY A 214 1.58 -18.54 -7.52
N PHE A 215 2.32 -17.46 -7.23
CA PHE A 215 2.86 -16.53 -8.22
C PHE A 215 4.17 -17.00 -8.85
N ALA A 216 4.85 -18.02 -8.29
CA ALA A 216 6.05 -18.60 -8.90
C ALA A 216 5.79 -19.37 -10.21
N LYS A 217 4.56 -19.41 -10.71
CA LYS A 217 4.22 -20.03 -12.01
C LYS A 217 4.54 -19.13 -13.20
N PHE A 218 4.73 -17.83 -12.96
CA PHE A 218 4.90 -16.81 -14.00
C PHE A 218 6.38 -16.47 -14.23
N ILE A 219 6.77 -16.48 -15.49
CA ILE A 219 8.04 -15.96 -16.03
C ILE A 219 7.78 -14.54 -16.51
N ILE A 220 8.55 -13.57 -16.05
CA ILE A 220 8.44 -12.17 -16.48
C ILE A 220 9.32 -11.94 -17.71
N GLY A 221 8.77 -11.33 -18.75
CA GLY A 221 9.47 -11.06 -19.99
C GLY A 221 9.56 -12.28 -20.93
N SER A 222 10.61 -12.31 -21.75
CA SER A 222 10.86 -13.42 -22.69
C SER A 222 11.33 -14.69 -21.99
N GLY A 223 11.87 -14.56 -20.77
CA GLY A 223 12.56 -15.64 -20.06
C GLY A 223 14.00 -15.88 -20.52
N GLU A 224 14.48 -15.09 -21.50
CA GLU A 224 15.80 -15.26 -22.12
C GLU A 224 16.86 -14.32 -21.53
N ASN A 225 16.52 -13.57 -20.47
CA ASN A 225 17.43 -12.64 -19.82
C ASN A 225 18.53 -13.39 -19.07
N MET A 226 19.78 -13.10 -19.44
CA MET A 226 20.96 -13.68 -18.79
C MET A 226 21.30 -12.90 -17.52
N SER A 227 21.78 -13.59 -16.49
CA SER A 227 22.21 -12.98 -15.24
C SER A 227 23.38 -13.73 -14.66
N ASP A 228 24.34 -13.00 -14.08
CA ASP A 228 25.38 -13.60 -13.25
C ASP A 228 24.86 -13.83 -11.83
N PHE A 229 25.02 -15.06 -11.36
CA PHE A 229 24.79 -15.46 -9.97
C PHE A 229 26.12 -15.85 -9.34
N THR A 230 26.37 -15.38 -8.13
CA THR A 230 27.64 -15.61 -7.46
C THR A 230 27.42 -16.39 -6.18
N TYR A 231 28.09 -17.53 -6.03
CA TYR A 231 27.98 -18.32 -4.81
C TYR A 231 28.69 -17.59 -3.65
N ALA A 232 28.09 -17.62 -2.45
CA ALA A 232 28.57 -16.86 -1.29
C ALA A 232 30.05 -17.14 -0.95
N GLU A 233 30.49 -18.40 -1.03
CA GLU A 233 31.90 -18.75 -0.77
C GLU A 233 32.87 -18.21 -1.82
N ASN A 234 32.43 -18.08 -3.08
CA ASN A 234 33.25 -17.46 -4.12
C ASN A 234 33.41 -15.95 -3.86
N VAL A 235 32.36 -15.27 -3.37
CA VAL A 235 32.47 -13.87 -2.93
C VAL A 235 33.48 -13.74 -1.79
N ILE A 236 33.46 -14.65 -0.83
CA ILE A 236 34.40 -14.67 0.30
C ILE A 236 35.83 -14.93 -0.17
N HIS A 237 36.01 -15.87 -1.08
CA HIS A 237 37.30 -16.14 -1.71
C HIS A 237 37.84 -14.86 -2.38
N ALA A 238 37.00 -14.11 -3.10
CA ALA A 238 37.40 -12.84 -3.71
C ALA A 238 37.87 -11.80 -2.67
N HIS A 239 37.27 -11.75 -1.48
CA HIS A 239 37.71 -10.86 -0.40
C HIS A 239 39.10 -11.23 0.13
N ILE A 240 39.39 -12.52 0.25
CA ILE A 240 40.69 -13.02 0.70
C ILE A 240 41.75 -12.72 -0.38
N CYS A 241 41.47 -13.03 -1.65
CA CYS A 241 42.37 -12.69 -2.74
C CYS A 241 42.63 -11.17 -2.81
N ALA A 242 41.61 -10.33 -2.57
CA ALA A 242 41.78 -8.88 -2.56
C ALA A 242 42.70 -8.40 -1.41
N GLU A 243 42.64 -9.05 -0.24
CA GLU A 243 43.53 -8.75 0.89
C GLU A 243 44.98 -9.07 0.59
N GLU A 244 45.24 -10.22 -0.05
CA GLU A 244 46.56 -10.65 -0.48
C GLU A 244 47.11 -9.76 -1.61
N ALA A 245 46.27 -9.43 -2.59
CA ALA A 245 46.66 -8.60 -3.71
C ALA A 245 46.99 -7.15 -3.31
N LEU A 246 46.35 -6.62 -2.25
CA LEU A 246 46.68 -5.32 -1.68
C LEU A 246 48.07 -5.26 -1.02
N ASP A 247 48.63 -6.41 -0.59
CA ASP A 247 50.02 -6.49 -0.10
C ASP A 247 51.03 -6.57 -1.26
N SER A 248 50.59 -6.97 -2.45
CA SER A 248 51.45 -7.15 -3.62
C SER A 248 51.74 -5.82 -4.34
N GLN A 249 53.01 -5.42 -4.44
CA GLN A 249 53.42 -4.17 -5.10
C GLN A 249 53.44 -4.24 -6.64
N MET A 250 53.11 -5.38 -7.25
CA MET A 250 53.26 -5.58 -8.69
C MET A 250 52.22 -4.83 -9.54
N ILE A 251 50.96 -4.72 -9.07
CA ILE A 251 49.91 -4.00 -9.80
C ILE A 251 48.99 -3.30 -8.79
N SER A 252 48.71 -2.01 -8.99
CA SER A 252 47.86 -1.23 -8.07
C SER A 252 46.39 -1.67 -8.14
N VAL A 253 45.99 -2.52 -7.18
CA VAL A 253 44.60 -2.88 -6.83
C VAL A 253 43.94 -1.79 -5.98
N ALA A 254 44.75 -1.07 -5.21
CA ALA A 254 44.30 -0.01 -4.32
C ALA A 254 43.54 1.10 -5.07
N GLY A 255 42.40 1.52 -4.50
CA GLY A 255 41.52 2.56 -5.01
C GLY A 255 40.60 2.14 -6.15
N LYS A 256 40.46 0.84 -6.43
CA LYS A 256 39.63 0.31 -7.52
C LYS A 256 38.48 -0.55 -7.02
N ALA A 257 37.44 -0.62 -7.86
CA ALA A 257 36.33 -1.54 -7.70
C ALA A 257 36.45 -2.69 -8.71
N PHE A 258 35.96 -3.88 -8.37
CA PHE A 258 36.03 -5.07 -9.23
C PHE A 258 34.73 -5.85 -9.23
N PHE A 259 34.26 -6.28 -10.40
CA PHE A 259 33.12 -7.19 -10.49
C PHE A 259 33.50 -8.62 -10.12
N ILE A 260 32.68 -9.25 -9.28
CA ILE A 260 32.86 -10.65 -8.86
C ILE A 260 31.67 -11.47 -9.34
N THR A 261 31.95 -12.51 -10.13
CA THR A 261 30.95 -13.43 -10.69
C THR A 261 31.45 -14.88 -10.58
N ASN A 262 30.58 -15.85 -10.82
CA ASN A 262 30.96 -17.27 -10.95
C ASN A 262 31.55 -17.63 -12.34
N LEU A 263 31.67 -16.67 -13.28
CA LEU A 263 32.08 -16.91 -14.68
C LEU A 263 31.13 -17.79 -15.51
N GLU A 264 29.99 -18.17 -14.95
CA GLU A 264 28.99 -19.06 -15.54
C GLU A 264 27.65 -18.30 -15.67
N PRO A 265 27.50 -17.37 -16.63
CA PRO A 265 26.24 -16.65 -16.81
C PRO A 265 25.12 -17.63 -17.20
N MET A 266 23.99 -17.54 -16.50
CA MET A 266 22.83 -18.41 -16.70
C MET A 266 21.58 -17.56 -16.97
N LYS A 267 20.56 -18.13 -17.63
CA LYS A 267 19.25 -17.49 -17.72
C LYS A 267 18.66 -17.33 -16.32
N PHE A 268 18.19 -16.13 -15.98
CA PHE A 268 17.62 -15.83 -14.67
C PHE A 268 16.51 -16.82 -14.27
N TRP A 269 15.62 -17.12 -15.23
CA TRP A 269 14.50 -18.03 -15.00
C TRP A 269 14.88 -19.50 -14.96
N GLU A 270 16.06 -19.88 -15.50
CA GLU A 270 16.60 -21.22 -15.33
C GLU A 270 17.10 -21.42 -13.92
N PHE A 271 17.85 -20.44 -13.39
CA PHE A 271 18.28 -20.45 -11.99
C PHE A 271 17.09 -20.54 -11.02
N VAL A 272 16.06 -19.72 -11.24
CA VAL A 272 14.82 -19.77 -10.45
C VAL A 272 14.12 -21.12 -10.58
N SER A 273 14.13 -21.73 -11.77
CA SER A 273 13.56 -23.07 -11.99
C SER A 273 14.28 -24.13 -11.18
N LEU A 274 15.61 -24.19 -11.26
CA LEU A 274 16.45 -25.16 -10.53
C LEU A 274 16.27 -25.03 -9.01
N MET A 275 16.26 -23.79 -8.50
CA MET A 275 16.01 -23.52 -7.07
C MET A 275 14.62 -23.98 -6.62
N LEU A 276 13.57 -23.67 -7.38
CA LEU A 276 12.20 -24.05 -7.01
C LEU A 276 11.98 -25.57 -7.08
N GLU A 277 12.53 -26.22 -8.11
CA GLU A 277 12.47 -27.66 -8.30
C GLU A 277 13.20 -28.39 -7.16
N GLY A 278 14.41 -27.94 -6.82
CA GLY A 278 15.19 -28.46 -5.68
C GLY A 278 14.48 -28.33 -4.33
N LEU A 279 13.67 -27.28 -4.15
CA LEU A 279 12.86 -27.06 -2.95
C LEU A 279 11.51 -27.81 -2.96
N GLY A 280 11.22 -28.59 -4.01
CA GLY A 280 9.98 -29.38 -4.15
C GLY A 280 8.76 -28.58 -4.66
N TYR A 281 8.97 -27.47 -5.36
CA TYR A 281 7.92 -26.66 -5.98
C TYR A 281 7.86 -26.85 -7.50
N GLN A 282 6.73 -26.48 -8.11
CA GLN A 282 6.57 -26.55 -9.57
C GLN A 282 7.40 -25.48 -10.29
N ARG A 283 7.99 -25.87 -11.42
CA ARG A 283 8.73 -24.97 -12.33
C ARG A 283 7.83 -23.85 -12.87
N PRO A 284 8.33 -22.61 -12.99
CA PRO A 284 7.63 -21.54 -13.71
C PRO A 284 7.51 -21.89 -15.20
N LEU A 285 6.32 -21.75 -15.77
CA LEU A 285 6.05 -22.12 -17.18
C LEU A 285 5.33 -21.02 -17.96
N ILE A 286 4.54 -20.18 -17.28
CA ILE A 286 3.63 -19.23 -17.92
C ILE A 286 4.38 -17.94 -18.20
N LYS A 287 4.54 -17.54 -19.47
CA LYS A 287 5.26 -16.30 -19.81
C LYS A 287 4.35 -15.09 -19.68
N PHE A 288 4.89 -14.02 -19.11
CA PHE A 288 4.15 -12.81 -18.79
C PHE A 288 4.90 -11.58 -19.30
N PRO A 289 4.36 -10.81 -20.26
CA PRO A 289 5.07 -9.66 -20.83
C PRO A 289 5.51 -8.65 -19.76
N ALA A 290 6.80 -8.27 -19.76
CA ALA A 290 7.36 -7.36 -18.75
C ALA A 290 6.65 -6.01 -18.71
N SER A 291 6.27 -5.45 -19.87
CA SER A 291 5.49 -4.21 -19.96
C SER A 291 4.18 -4.27 -19.19
N MET A 292 3.51 -5.42 -19.17
CA MET A 292 2.24 -5.61 -18.48
C MET A 292 2.42 -5.68 -16.96
N MET A 293 3.48 -6.35 -16.50
CA MET A 293 3.78 -6.44 -15.08
C MET A 293 4.20 -5.09 -14.50
N TRP A 294 4.86 -4.24 -15.30
CA TRP A 294 5.12 -2.85 -14.92
C TRP A 294 3.83 -2.07 -14.63
N TYR A 295 2.81 -2.17 -15.50
CA TYR A 295 1.52 -1.54 -15.24
C TYR A 295 0.81 -2.10 -14.00
N VAL A 296 0.95 -3.40 -13.73
CA VAL A 296 0.43 -4.02 -12.50
C VAL A 296 1.13 -3.43 -11.27
N LEU A 297 2.46 -3.30 -11.29
CA LEU A 297 3.23 -2.69 -10.20
C LEU A 297 2.87 -1.21 -9.99
N LEU A 298 2.69 -0.45 -11.06
CA LEU A 298 2.22 0.94 -11.00
C LEU A 298 0.79 1.03 -10.42
N PHE A 299 -0.09 0.11 -10.79
CA PHE A 299 -1.45 0.05 -10.25
C PHE A 299 -1.44 -0.31 -8.76
N VAL A 300 -0.62 -1.29 -8.34
CA VAL A 300 -0.42 -1.65 -6.94
C VAL A 300 0.14 -0.47 -6.15
N LYS A 301 1.17 0.21 -6.67
CA LYS A 301 1.72 1.44 -6.07
C LYS A 301 0.64 2.49 -5.87
N TRP A 302 -0.09 2.81 -6.93
CA TRP A 302 -1.14 3.83 -6.91
C TRP A 302 -2.27 3.49 -5.93
N THR A 303 -2.70 2.22 -5.88
CA THR A 303 -3.73 1.77 -4.93
C THR A 303 -3.25 1.86 -3.48
N HIS A 304 -2.02 1.44 -3.19
CA HIS A 304 -1.46 1.56 -1.84
C HIS A 304 -1.33 3.01 -1.38
N GLU A 305 -0.85 3.91 -2.25
CA GLU A 305 -0.75 5.35 -1.97
C GLU A 305 -2.13 5.98 -1.72
N LYS A 306 -3.16 5.60 -2.49
CA LYS A 306 -4.52 6.13 -2.34
C LYS A 306 -5.29 5.57 -1.14
N LEU A 307 -5.07 4.31 -0.79
CA LEU A 307 -5.75 3.65 0.33
C LEU A 307 -5.02 3.82 1.68
N GLY A 308 -3.82 4.42 1.70
CA GLY A 308 -3.10 4.74 2.94
C GLY A 308 -2.54 3.51 3.67
N PHE A 309 -2.33 2.39 2.98
CA PHE A 309 -1.75 1.19 3.57
C PHE A 309 -0.23 1.35 3.75
N LYS A 310 0.19 1.67 4.98
CA LYS A 310 1.59 1.92 5.38
C LYS A 310 2.57 0.72 5.27
N LYS A 311 2.15 -0.47 4.83
CA LYS A 311 2.87 -1.73 5.09
C LYS A 311 3.32 -2.53 3.86
N TYR A 312 3.29 -1.96 2.65
CA TYR A 312 3.72 -2.66 1.44
C TYR A 312 5.06 -2.12 0.93
N ASN A 313 6.10 -2.96 0.95
CA ASN A 313 7.44 -2.60 0.47
C ASN A 313 7.49 -2.60 -1.05
N HIS A 314 7.02 -1.51 -1.65
CA HIS A 314 7.04 -1.32 -3.10
C HIS A 314 8.47 -1.46 -3.68
N SER A 315 9.49 -0.95 -2.98
CA SER A 315 10.89 -0.96 -3.43
C SER A 315 11.44 -2.36 -3.69
N LEU A 316 11.19 -3.33 -2.78
CA LEU A 316 11.67 -4.70 -2.93
C LEU A 316 11.00 -5.42 -4.10
N SER A 317 9.69 -5.23 -4.28
CA SER A 317 8.95 -5.84 -5.40
C SER A 317 9.36 -5.25 -6.76
N ALA A 318 9.66 -3.96 -6.81
CA ALA A 318 10.14 -3.29 -8.02
C ALA A 318 11.58 -3.70 -8.36
N TYR A 319 12.43 -3.87 -7.35
CA TYR A 319 13.80 -4.37 -7.51
C TYR A 319 13.83 -5.78 -8.14
N TYR A 320 13.15 -6.76 -7.54
CA TYR A 320 13.12 -8.12 -8.09
C TYR A 320 12.45 -8.20 -9.48
N PHE A 321 11.45 -7.36 -9.73
CA PHE A 321 10.85 -7.26 -11.07
C PHE A 321 11.87 -6.83 -12.13
N ARG A 322 12.68 -5.81 -11.84
CA ARG A 322 13.72 -5.33 -12.77
C ARG A 322 14.80 -6.38 -12.96
N LEU A 323 15.23 -7.02 -11.87
CA LEU A 323 16.18 -8.14 -11.92
C LEU A 323 15.68 -9.27 -12.82
N ALA A 324 14.39 -9.58 -12.75
CA ALA A 324 13.77 -10.65 -13.52
C ALA A 324 13.44 -10.29 -14.99
N SER A 325 13.55 -9.02 -15.37
CA SER A 325 13.16 -8.53 -16.71
C SER A 325 14.35 -8.20 -17.61
N HIS A 326 15.48 -7.80 -17.03
CA HIS A 326 16.64 -7.27 -17.76
C HIS A 326 17.82 -8.26 -17.79
N THR A 327 18.63 -8.17 -18.84
CA THR A 327 19.89 -8.92 -18.95
C THR A 327 20.99 -8.20 -18.19
N ARG A 328 21.72 -8.92 -17.35
CA ARG A 328 22.76 -8.38 -16.47
C ARG A 328 23.95 -9.34 -16.38
N THR A 329 24.91 -9.15 -17.28
CA THR A 329 26.18 -9.88 -17.23
C THR A 329 27.35 -8.90 -17.07
N PHE A 330 28.35 -9.30 -16.29
CA PHE A 330 29.48 -8.47 -15.89
C PHE A 330 30.81 -9.17 -16.18
N ASN A 331 31.79 -8.37 -16.59
CA ASN A 331 33.12 -8.84 -16.92
C ASN A 331 33.97 -8.97 -15.65
N CYS A 332 34.44 -10.19 -15.36
CA CYS A 332 35.26 -10.50 -14.19
C CYS A 332 36.78 -10.57 -14.50
N ASN A 333 37.19 -10.25 -15.74
CA ASN A 333 38.58 -10.39 -16.18
C ASN A 333 39.54 -9.50 -15.38
N ALA A 334 39.07 -8.32 -14.92
CA ALA A 334 39.87 -7.44 -14.07
C ALA A 334 40.16 -8.09 -12.71
N ALA A 335 39.17 -8.72 -12.07
CA ALA A 335 39.37 -9.44 -10.82
C ALA A 335 40.33 -10.64 -10.99
N GLN A 336 40.20 -11.40 -12.08
CA GLN A 336 41.12 -12.49 -12.40
C GLN A 336 42.56 -11.99 -12.58
N LYS A 337 42.76 -10.91 -13.34
CA LYS A 337 44.08 -10.40 -13.68
C LYS A 337 44.78 -9.66 -12.53
N TYR A 338 44.04 -8.84 -11.79
CA TYR A 338 44.62 -7.93 -10.80
C TYR A 338 44.56 -8.47 -9.37
N ILE A 339 43.52 -9.22 -9.04
CA ILE A 339 43.32 -9.78 -7.69
C ILE A 339 43.69 -11.28 -7.66
N GLY A 340 43.79 -11.94 -8.82
CA GLY A 340 44.05 -13.38 -8.87
C GLY A 340 42.81 -14.23 -8.52
N TYR A 341 41.62 -13.64 -8.60
CA TYR A 341 40.37 -14.32 -8.25
C TYR A 341 39.98 -15.36 -9.31
N SER A 342 39.67 -16.57 -8.88
CA SER A 342 38.94 -17.59 -9.66
C SER A 342 37.85 -18.22 -8.78
N PRO A 343 36.67 -18.55 -9.34
CA PRO A 343 35.62 -19.24 -8.59
C PRO A 343 36.12 -20.62 -8.14
N VAL A 344 35.87 -20.96 -6.88
CA VAL A 344 36.29 -22.22 -6.24
C VAL A 344 35.19 -23.27 -6.33
N VAL A 345 33.93 -22.80 -6.27
CA VAL A 345 32.72 -23.63 -6.34
C VAL A 345 31.99 -23.32 -7.64
N SER A 346 31.58 -24.36 -8.37
CA SER A 346 30.77 -24.23 -9.59
C SER A 346 29.37 -23.70 -9.26
N LEU A 347 28.66 -23.15 -10.24
CA LEU A 347 27.29 -22.68 -10.03
C LEU A 347 26.34 -23.83 -9.64
N ASP A 348 26.46 -24.99 -10.30
CA ASP A 348 25.62 -26.17 -10.06
C ASP A 348 25.83 -26.74 -8.64
N ASP A 349 27.08 -26.86 -8.19
CA ASP A 349 27.40 -27.31 -6.83
C ASP A 349 26.87 -26.31 -5.79
N GLY A 350 27.03 -25.00 -6.06
CA GLY A 350 26.51 -23.94 -5.20
C GLY A 350 24.99 -23.99 -5.06
N ILE A 351 24.26 -24.28 -6.14
CA ILE A 351 22.80 -24.45 -6.12
C ILE A 351 22.43 -25.67 -5.26
N ALA A 352 23.09 -26.81 -5.47
CA ALA A 352 22.84 -28.03 -4.71
C ALA A 352 23.07 -27.85 -3.20
N LEU A 353 24.20 -27.24 -2.81
CA LEU A 353 24.52 -26.92 -1.41
C LEU A 353 23.51 -25.96 -0.78
N THR A 354 23.03 -24.99 -1.56
CA THR A 354 22.00 -24.06 -1.09
C THR A 354 20.69 -24.79 -0.84
N ILE A 355 20.24 -25.64 -1.76
CA ILE A 355 19.01 -26.44 -1.60
C ILE A 355 19.10 -27.33 -0.35
N ASP A 356 20.23 -28.00 -0.15
CA ASP A 356 20.45 -28.87 1.02
C ASP A 356 20.34 -28.11 2.35
N ALA A 357 20.92 -26.91 2.43
CA ALA A 357 20.83 -26.05 3.61
C ALA A 357 19.37 -25.62 3.94
N PHE A 358 18.52 -25.48 2.91
CA PHE A 358 17.11 -25.13 3.06
C PHE A 358 16.18 -26.36 3.04
N SER A 359 16.72 -27.59 3.17
CA SER A 359 15.96 -28.85 3.22
C SER A 359 14.85 -28.85 4.27
N HIS A 360 15.06 -28.19 5.41
CA HIS A 360 14.05 -28.02 6.47
C HIS A 360 12.79 -27.24 6.04
N LEU A 361 12.87 -26.48 4.94
CA LEU A 361 11.77 -25.71 4.37
C LEU A 361 11.13 -26.38 3.15
N VAL A 362 11.65 -27.55 2.74
CA VAL A 362 11.10 -28.37 1.66
C VAL A 362 9.68 -28.79 2.05
N LYS A 363 8.75 -28.68 1.10
CA LYS A 363 7.36 -29.07 1.32
C LYS A 363 7.27 -30.56 1.62
N ASP A 364 6.54 -30.88 2.68
CA ASP A 364 6.19 -32.22 3.11
C ASP A 364 5.60 -33.04 1.93
N PRO A 365 6.14 -34.23 1.59
CA PRO A 365 5.70 -35.04 0.45
C PRO A 365 4.23 -35.51 0.55
N SER A 366 3.61 -35.37 1.73
CA SER A 366 2.17 -35.60 1.93
C SER A 366 1.28 -34.68 1.09
N PHE A 367 1.75 -33.46 0.74
CA PHE A 367 1.04 -32.53 -0.14
C PHE A 367 1.21 -32.84 -1.64
N ILE A 368 2.30 -33.51 -2.03
CA ILE A 368 2.54 -33.98 -3.42
C ILE A 368 1.46 -34.99 -3.82
N ARG A 369 0.96 -35.77 -2.85
CA ARG A 369 -0.12 -36.74 -3.07
C ARG A 369 -1.50 -36.09 -3.31
N CYS A 370 -1.66 -34.78 -3.06
CA CYS A 370 -2.88 -34.03 -3.41
C CYS A 370 -2.74 -33.20 -4.70
N THR A 371 -1.57 -33.12 -5.32
CA THR A 371 -1.37 -32.37 -6.58
C THR A 371 -1.10 -33.25 -7.80
N ASN A 372 -0.83 -34.54 -7.61
CA ASN A 372 -0.68 -35.52 -8.70
C ASN A 372 -2.00 -36.24 -9.04
N PHE A 373 -3.08 -35.49 -9.20
CA PHE A 373 -4.17 -35.98 -10.02
C PHE A 373 -4.00 -35.38 -11.42
N GLU A 374 -3.54 -36.21 -12.36
CA GLU A 374 -3.89 -36.11 -13.79
C GLU A 374 -5.40 -36.33 -13.99
N GLU A 375 -6.25 -35.79 -13.12
CA GLU A 375 -7.62 -35.53 -13.49
C GLU A 375 -7.63 -34.18 -14.19
N GLN A 376 -7.87 -34.21 -15.50
CA GLN A 376 -8.36 -33.04 -16.25
C GLN A 376 -9.29 -32.25 -15.33
N SER A 377 -8.90 -31.01 -15.03
CA SER A 377 -9.64 -30.11 -14.14
C SER A 377 -11.13 -30.21 -14.46
N LYS A 378 -12.00 -30.28 -13.44
CA LYS A 378 -13.47 -30.30 -13.67
C LYS A 378 -13.91 -29.16 -14.61
N VAL A 379 -13.19 -28.03 -14.56
CA VAL A 379 -13.38 -26.87 -15.43
C VAL A 379 -12.95 -27.17 -16.88
N ASP A 380 -11.91 -27.98 -17.07
CA ASP A 380 -11.43 -28.45 -18.37
C ASP A 380 -12.41 -29.44 -19.03
N LYS A 381 -12.99 -30.35 -18.24
CA LYS A 381 -14.10 -31.23 -18.68
C LYS A 381 -15.39 -30.45 -18.98
N LEU A 382 -15.65 -29.34 -18.29
CA LEU A 382 -16.86 -28.52 -18.46
C LEU A 382 -16.77 -27.51 -19.61
N LEU A 383 -15.60 -26.89 -19.82
CA LEU A 383 -15.40 -25.88 -20.86
C LEU A 383 -15.02 -26.49 -22.22
N GLY A 384 -14.48 -27.72 -22.22
CA GLY A 384 -14.09 -28.43 -23.45
C GLY A 384 -12.93 -27.76 -24.19
N SER A 385 -12.88 -27.95 -25.51
CA SER A 385 -11.93 -27.28 -26.41
C SER A 385 -12.60 -26.18 -27.23
N GLY A 386 -11.95 -25.02 -27.32
CA GLY A 386 -12.45 -23.88 -28.10
C GLY A 386 -11.98 -22.54 -27.54
N LYS A 387 -12.11 -21.47 -28.35
CA LYS A 387 -11.52 -20.14 -28.06
C LYS A 387 -11.86 -19.57 -26.68
N VAL A 388 -13.04 -19.84 -26.13
CA VAL A 388 -13.44 -19.34 -24.79
C VAL A 388 -12.81 -20.18 -23.68
N ALA A 389 -12.72 -21.49 -23.88
CA ALA A 389 -11.97 -22.38 -22.98
C ALA A 389 -10.48 -22.01 -23.01
N ASP A 390 -9.92 -21.75 -24.20
CA ASP A 390 -8.53 -21.33 -24.35
C ASP A 390 -8.27 -19.98 -23.66
N ILE A 391 -9.25 -19.08 -23.68
CA ILE A 391 -9.19 -17.82 -22.95
C ILE A 391 -9.28 -18.06 -21.43
N LEU A 392 -10.31 -18.74 -20.94
CA LEU A 392 -10.56 -18.87 -19.49
C LEU A 392 -9.57 -19.81 -18.78
N LEU A 393 -9.06 -20.82 -19.49
CA LEU A 393 -8.05 -21.77 -19.01
C LEU A 393 -6.62 -21.29 -19.28
N TRP A 394 -6.43 -20.04 -19.74
CA TRP A 394 -5.11 -19.45 -20.00
C TRP A 394 -4.25 -20.23 -21.02
N ARG A 395 -4.86 -20.89 -22.01
CA ARG A 395 -4.11 -21.59 -23.08
C ARG A 395 -3.58 -20.65 -24.16
N ASP A 396 -4.24 -19.52 -24.41
CA ASP A 396 -3.76 -18.45 -25.31
C ASP A 396 -3.48 -17.19 -24.48
N GLU A 397 -2.30 -17.18 -23.85
CA GLU A 397 -1.86 -16.20 -22.84
C GLU A 397 -2.07 -14.74 -23.27
N LYS A 398 -1.72 -14.41 -24.52
CA LYS A 398 -1.84 -13.04 -25.05
C LYS A 398 -3.29 -12.61 -25.15
N ARG A 399 -4.17 -13.48 -25.66
CA ARG A 399 -5.60 -13.18 -25.75
C ARG A 399 -6.22 -13.12 -24.37
N THR A 400 -6.00 -14.13 -23.55
CA THR A 400 -6.55 -14.22 -22.20
C THR A 400 -6.22 -12.99 -21.38
N PHE A 401 -4.95 -12.61 -21.35
CA PHE A 401 -4.54 -11.48 -20.56
C PHE A 401 -5.03 -10.15 -21.14
N THR A 402 -5.09 -10.01 -22.48
CA THR A 402 -5.72 -8.84 -23.10
C THR A 402 -7.18 -8.72 -22.70
N TYR A 403 -7.94 -9.82 -22.71
CA TYR A 403 -9.33 -9.83 -22.25
C TYR A 403 -9.45 -9.58 -20.75
N PHE A 404 -8.56 -10.14 -19.92
CA PHE A 404 -8.53 -9.90 -18.48
C PHE A 404 -8.19 -8.45 -18.15
N LEU A 405 -7.17 -7.87 -18.78
CA LEU A 405 -6.79 -6.47 -18.61
C LEU A 405 -7.88 -5.54 -19.14
N CYS A 406 -8.46 -5.85 -20.29
CA CYS A 406 -9.60 -5.09 -20.82
C CYS A 406 -10.80 -5.19 -19.88
N PHE A 407 -11.08 -6.38 -19.34
CA PHE A 407 -12.13 -6.58 -18.34
C PHE A 407 -11.82 -5.86 -17.03
N ALA A 408 -10.59 -5.86 -16.54
CA ALA A 408 -10.15 -5.16 -15.34
C ALA A 408 -10.18 -3.64 -15.53
N MET A 409 -9.80 -3.15 -16.71
CA MET A 409 -9.91 -1.74 -17.11
C MET A 409 -11.37 -1.32 -17.24
N LEU A 410 -12.23 -2.15 -17.83
CA LEU A 410 -13.67 -1.92 -17.90
C LEU A 410 -14.29 -1.95 -16.49
N PHE A 411 -13.91 -2.93 -15.67
CA PHE A 411 -14.31 -3.04 -14.27
C PHE A 411 -13.88 -1.78 -13.50
N TYR A 412 -12.65 -1.32 -13.68
CA TYR A 412 -12.18 -0.07 -13.07
C TYR A 412 -12.92 1.16 -13.61
N TRP A 413 -13.13 1.25 -14.92
CA TRP A 413 -13.81 2.36 -15.60
C TRP A 413 -15.30 2.47 -15.23
N PHE A 414 -15.94 1.34 -14.95
CA PHE A 414 -17.36 1.28 -14.60
C PHE A 414 -17.65 1.18 -13.10
N LEU A 415 -16.77 0.58 -12.29
CA LEU A 415 -17.06 0.21 -10.90
C LEU A 415 -16.15 0.88 -9.85
N LEU A 416 -14.88 1.18 -10.16
CA LEU A 416 -13.98 1.90 -9.24
C LEU A 416 -13.88 3.40 -9.54
N SER A 417 -14.07 3.78 -10.79
CA SER A 417 -14.18 5.18 -11.18
C SER A 417 -15.43 5.77 -10.54
N GLU A 418 -15.31 6.92 -9.88
CA GLU A 418 -16.44 7.60 -9.19
C GLU A 418 -17.52 8.16 -10.16
N ARG A 419 -17.66 7.57 -11.35
CA ARG A 419 -18.51 7.98 -12.46
C ARG A 419 -19.71 7.04 -12.57
N THR A 420 -20.86 7.57 -13.00
CA THR A 420 -22.04 6.73 -13.27
C THR A 420 -21.79 5.86 -14.50
N PHE A 421 -22.40 4.66 -14.56
CA PHE A 421 -22.32 3.78 -15.74
C PHE A 421 -22.66 4.52 -17.03
N THR A 422 -23.69 5.37 -17.01
CA THR A 422 -24.08 6.23 -18.15
C THR A 422 -23.00 7.24 -18.55
N SER A 423 -22.33 7.89 -17.59
CA SER A 423 -21.22 8.80 -17.88
C SER A 423 -20.00 8.05 -18.40
N SER A 424 -19.72 6.86 -17.87
CA SER A 424 -18.65 5.99 -18.33
C SER A 424 -18.91 5.45 -19.73
N VAL A 425 -20.15 5.04 -20.06
CA VAL A 425 -20.56 4.65 -21.42
C VAL A 425 -20.49 5.84 -22.38
N ALA A 426 -21.02 7.01 -22.00
CA ALA A 426 -21.00 8.19 -22.87
C ALA A 426 -19.55 8.65 -23.18
N LYS A 427 -18.66 8.62 -22.19
CA LYS A 427 -17.23 8.93 -22.41
C LYS A 427 -16.52 7.86 -23.22
N LEU A 428 -16.84 6.58 -23.03
CA LEU A 428 -16.29 5.50 -23.85
C LEU A 428 -16.73 5.66 -25.30
N LEU A 429 -18.01 5.94 -25.54
CA LEU A 429 -18.56 6.24 -26.87
C LEU A 429 -17.92 7.48 -27.48
N LEU A 430 -17.69 8.53 -26.69
CA LEU A 430 -16.99 9.75 -27.12
C LEU A 430 -15.53 9.45 -27.51
N ILE A 431 -14.83 8.64 -26.73
CA ILE A 431 -13.45 8.21 -27.04
C ILE A 431 -13.45 7.38 -28.33
N ILE A 432 -14.37 6.43 -28.47
CA ILE A 432 -14.50 5.61 -29.69
C ILE A 432 -14.79 6.48 -30.90
N THR A 433 -15.72 7.42 -30.80
CA THR A 433 -16.02 8.36 -31.90
C THR A 433 -14.85 9.30 -32.20
N THR A 434 -14.12 9.76 -31.19
CA THR A 434 -12.92 10.60 -31.38
C THR A 434 -11.78 9.82 -32.03
N ILE A 435 -11.59 8.55 -31.66
CA ILE A 435 -10.60 7.65 -32.27
C ILE A 435 -11.00 7.37 -33.72
N LEU A 436 -12.26 7.03 -33.99
CA LEU A 436 -12.77 6.78 -35.35
C LEU A 436 -12.67 8.05 -36.22
N TYR A 437 -12.94 9.22 -35.65
CA TYR A 437 -12.79 10.51 -36.33
C TYR A 437 -11.32 10.85 -36.61
N GLY A 438 -10.43 10.61 -35.63
CA GLY A 438 -8.98 10.73 -35.82
C GLY A 438 -8.47 9.80 -36.92
N TYR A 439 -8.92 8.55 -36.94
CA TYR A 439 -8.60 7.56 -37.97
C TYR A 439 -9.10 7.97 -39.37
N GLY A 440 -10.15 8.80 -39.46
CA GLY A 440 -10.65 9.36 -40.71
C GLY A 440 -9.91 10.61 -41.20
N ILE A 441 -9.14 11.27 -40.32
CA ILE A 441 -8.41 12.53 -40.58
C ILE A 441 -6.91 12.33 -40.79
N LEU A 442 -6.35 11.24 -40.26
CA LEU A 442 -4.94 10.89 -40.40
C LEU A 442 -4.52 10.79 -41.90
N PRO A 443 -3.39 11.42 -42.31
CA PRO A 443 -2.91 11.36 -43.69
C PRO A 443 -2.50 9.94 -44.11
N LEU A 444 -2.64 9.65 -45.41
CA LEU A 444 -2.48 8.31 -46.01
C LEU A 444 -1.08 7.68 -45.84
N GLU A 445 -0.08 8.50 -45.53
CA GLU A 445 1.27 8.03 -45.20
C GLU A 445 1.78 8.77 -43.96
N ILE A 446 2.02 8.00 -42.90
CA ILE A 446 2.89 8.41 -41.80
C ILE A 446 3.99 7.37 -41.73
N SER A 447 5.22 7.80 -42.01
CA SER A 447 6.43 6.97 -41.87
C SER A 447 6.41 5.66 -42.66
N GLY A 448 5.85 5.66 -43.88
CA GLY A 448 5.95 4.54 -44.84
C GLY A 448 4.93 3.41 -44.70
N PHE A 449 3.92 3.53 -43.82
CA PHE A 449 2.82 2.56 -43.72
C PHE A 449 1.53 3.13 -44.32
N THR A 450 0.95 2.41 -45.29
CA THR A 450 -0.34 2.76 -45.92
C THR A 450 -1.51 2.24 -45.09
N ILE A 451 -2.31 3.15 -44.53
CA ILE A 451 -3.52 2.83 -43.77
C ILE A 451 -4.76 2.99 -44.67
N GLN A 452 -5.59 1.95 -44.79
CA GLN A 452 -6.84 1.98 -45.55
C GLN A 452 -7.86 2.94 -44.92
N ARG A 453 -8.30 3.96 -45.66
CA ARG A 453 -9.25 4.99 -45.20
C ARG A 453 -10.69 4.47 -45.21
N ILE A 454 -11.42 4.68 -44.13
CA ILE A 454 -12.89 4.48 -44.09
C ILE A 454 -13.56 5.74 -44.66
N SER A 455 -14.47 5.58 -45.62
CA SER A 455 -15.16 6.71 -46.27
C SER A 455 -16.05 7.49 -45.28
N LEU A 456 -16.04 8.83 -45.37
CA LEU A 456 -16.85 9.73 -44.54
C LEU A 456 -18.37 9.49 -44.66
N SER A 457 -18.82 8.84 -45.74
CA SER A 457 -20.22 8.46 -45.97
C SER A 457 -20.75 7.36 -45.04
N TRP A 458 -19.91 6.74 -44.22
CA TRP A 458 -20.30 5.73 -43.22
C TRP A 458 -20.86 6.34 -41.93
N PHE A 459 -20.82 7.67 -41.76
CA PHE A 459 -21.14 8.35 -40.49
C PHE A 459 -22.49 9.10 -40.48
N GLU A 460 -23.32 8.92 -41.50
CA GLU A 460 -24.63 9.56 -41.61
C GLU A 460 -25.73 8.54 -41.20
N ILE A 461 -26.49 8.81 -40.12
CA ILE A 461 -27.47 7.87 -39.50
C ILE A 461 -28.89 8.50 -39.35
N SER A 462 -29.97 7.73 -39.60
CA SER A 462 -31.39 8.15 -39.62
C SER A 462 -32.00 8.26 -38.25
N GLU A 463 -32.74 9.35 -38.03
CA GLU A 463 -33.43 9.65 -36.78
C GLU A 463 -34.42 8.54 -36.39
N THR A 464 -35.09 7.90 -37.34
CA THR A 464 -35.99 6.78 -37.07
C THR A 464 -35.23 5.52 -36.67
N VAL A 465 -34.11 5.23 -37.33
CA VAL A 465 -33.25 4.08 -37.02
C VAL A 465 -32.56 4.26 -35.66
N VAL A 466 -32.17 5.50 -35.31
CA VAL A 466 -31.63 5.82 -33.98
C VAL A 466 -32.70 5.68 -32.93
N LYS A 467 -33.91 6.19 -33.17
CA LYS A 467 -35.03 6.08 -32.23
C LYS A 467 -35.41 4.62 -32.02
N ASP A 468 -35.50 3.82 -33.08
CA ASP A 468 -35.81 2.39 -32.99
C ASP A 468 -34.69 1.61 -32.32
N SER A 469 -33.42 1.93 -32.58
CA SER A 469 -32.27 1.31 -31.93
C SER A 469 -32.21 1.65 -30.44
N VAL A 470 -32.44 2.91 -30.06
CA VAL A 470 -32.49 3.34 -28.66
C VAL A 470 -33.70 2.74 -27.95
N THR A 471 -34.86 2.66 -28.62
CA THR A 471 -36.07 2.05 -28.07
C THR A 471 -35.89 0.53 -27.91
N PHE A 472 -35.19 -0.10 -28.84
CA PHE A 472 -34.84 -1.52 -28.79
C PHE A 472 -33.80 -1.83 -27.71
N ILE A 473 -32.78 -0.97 -27.54
CA ILE A 473 -31.80 -1.06 -26.46
C ILE A 473 -32.47 -0.82 -25.10
N ALA A 474 -33.36 0.16 -24.99
CA ALA A 474 -34.14 0.42 -23.79
C ALA A 474 -35.09 -0.76 -23.48
N TYR A 475 -35.71 -1.35 -24.50
CA TYR A 475 -36.55 -2.55 -24.37
C TYR A 475 -35.74 -3.77 -23.93
N LEU A 476 -34.57 -4.02 -24.52
CA LEU A 476 -33.65 -5.09 -24.11
C LEU A 476 -33.13 -4.89 -22.68
N TRP A 477 -32.77 -3.67 -22.31
CA TRP A 477 -32.34 -3.30 -20.96
C TRP A 477 -33.46 -3.52 -19.95
N ASN A 478 -34.66 -3.04 -20.24
CA ASN A 478 -35.83 -3.23 -19.38
C ASN A 478 -36.23 -4.71 -19.25
N ARG A 479 -36.08 -5.49 -20.33
CA ARG A 479 -36.31 -6.94 -20.32
C ARG A 479 -35.24 -7.69 -19.52
N TRP A 480 -33.97 -7.28 -19.64
CA TRP A 480 -32.85 -7.86 -18.89
C TRP A 480 -32.93 -7.55 -17.39
N VAL A 481 -33.23 -6.30 -17.02
CA VAL A 481 -33.42 -5.87 -15.63
C VAL A 481 -34.65 -6.56 -15.00
N ASN A 482 -35.79 -6.60 -15.70
CA ASN A 482 -36.99 -7.22 -15.12
C ASN A 482 -36.91 -8.74 -15.01
N LYS A 483 -36.25 -9.41 -15.96
CA LYS A 483 -36.26 -10.88 -16.03
C LYS A 483 -35.04 -11.51 -15.37
N ASN A 484 -33.83 -10.96 -15.57
CA ASN A 484 -32.58 -11.60 -15.12
C ASN A 484 -32.05 -11.04 -13.80
N VAL A 485 -32.17 -9.73 -13.53
CA VAL A 485 -31.72 -9.15 -12.23
C VAL A 485 -32.60 -9.64 -11.08
N ARG A 486 -33.90 -9.91 -11.33
CA ARG A 486 -34.83 -10.48 -10.34
C ARG A 486 -34.56 -11.97 -10.05
N LEU A 487 -34.11 -12.75 -11.04
CA LEU A 487 -33.73 -14.16 -10.90
C LEU A 487 -32.33 -14.33 -10.28
N LEU A 488 -31.37 -13.47 -10.65
CA LEU A 488 -30.02 -13.43 -10.06
C LEU A 488 -30.04 -13.00 -8.59
N ALA A 489 -30.97 -12.13 -8.21
CA ALA A 489 -31.20 -11.76 -6.80
C ALA A 489 -31.81 -12.91 -5.96
N GLN A 490 -32.34 -13.95 -6.60
CA GLN A 490 -32.90 -15.15 -5.95
C GLN A 490 -31.94 -16.34 -5.97
N GLY A 491 -30.75 -16.21 -6.56
CA GLY A 491 -29.65 -17.15 -6.37
C GLY A 491 -29.61 -18.36 -7.31
N GLU A 492 -30.31 -18.37 -8.45
CA GLU A 492 -30.23 -19.48 -9.42
C GLU A 492 -29.66 -19.10 -10.80
N ASP A 493 -28.70 -19.92 -11.25
CA ASP A 493 -28.13 -20.12 -12.59
C ASP A 493 -27.30 -19.02 -13.26
N TRP A 494 -26.03 -18.94 -12.86
CA TRP A 494 -24.91 -18.29 -13.59
C TRP A 494 -24.76 -18.76 -15.05
N ASN A 495 -25.22 -19.97 -15.38
CA ASN A 495 -25.15 -20.53 -16.73
C ASN A 495 -26.06 -19.80 -17.73
N LYS A 496 -27.15 -19.17 -17.26
CA LYS A 496 -28.07 -18.36 -18.09
C LYS A 496 -27.48 -16.98 -18.39
N PHE A 497 -26.74 -16.40 -17.43
CA PHE A 497 -26.04 -15.13 -17.59
C PHE A 497 -25.02 -15.16 -18.73
N PHE A 498 -24.20 -16.23 -18.82
CA PHE A 498 -23.23 -16.38 -19.90
C PHE A 498 -23.86 -16.65 -21.28
N LYS A 499 -24.99 -17.38 -21.34
CA LYS A 499 -25.76 -17.55 -22.59
C LYS A 499 -26.37 -16.24 -23.10
N ASP A 500 -26.85 -15.37 -22.21
CA ASP A 500 -27.47 -14.10 -22.60
C ASP A 500 -26.44 -12.98 -22.89
N ALA A 501 -25.26 -13.01 -22.25
CA ALA A 501 -24.14 -12.12 -22.62
C ALA A 501 -23.61 -12.41 -24.03
N HIS A 502 -23.66 -13.68 -24.46
CA HIS A 502 -23.37 -14.09 -25.84
C HIS A 502 -24.35 -13.45 -26.85
N ILE A 503 -25.61 -13.19 -26.47
CA ILE A 503 -26.60 -12.52 -27.33
C ILE A 503 -26.26 -11.03 -27.54
N VAL A 504 -25.70 -10.35 -26.52
CA VAL A 504 -25.21 -8.97 -26.66
C VAL A 504 -24.01 -8.89 -27.60
N ILE A 505 -23.10 -9.86 -27.53
CA ILE A 505 -21.95 -9.97 -28.45
C ILE A 505 -22.42 -10.29 -29.87
N VAL A 506 -23.41 -11.17 -30.04
CA VAL A 506 -24.05 -11.45 -31.34
C VAL A 506 -24.81 -10.24 -31.89
N PHE A 507 -25.43 -9.42 -31.02
CA PHE A 507 -26.09 -8.17 -31.42
C PHE A 507 -25.09 -7.11 -31.90
N VAL A 508 -23.95 -6.96 -31.24
CA VAL A 508 -22.85 -6.10 -31.72
C VAL A 508 -22.35 -6.60 -33.08
N ARG A 509 -22.22 -7.92 -33.26
CA ARG A 509 -21.85 -8.54 -34.53
C ARG A 509 -22.90 -8.36 -35.64
N PHE A 510 -24.19 -8.39 -35.30
CA PHE A 510 -25.32 -8.14 -36.20
C PHE A 510 -25.40 -6.67 -36.62
N VAL A 511 -25.15 -5.74 -35.69
CA VAL A 511 -25.03 -4.31 -35.98
C VAL A 511 -23.84 -4.04 -36.91
N CYS A 512 -22.69 -4.68 -36.68
CA CYS A 512 -21.55 -4.62 -37.59
C CYS A 512 -21.84 -5.24 -38.97
N ALA A 513 -22.61 -6.33 -39.04
CA ALA A 513 -22.98 -7.01 -40.30
C ALA A 513 -24.03 -6.23 -41.11
N LYS A 514 -25.03 -5.61 -40.45
CA LYS A 514 -26.05 -4.77 -41.10
C LYS A 514 -25.50 -3.46 -41.64
N MET A 515 -24.39 -2.95 -41.09
CA MET A 515 -23.65 -1.81 -41.66
C MET A 515 -22.93 -2.13 -42.98
N HIS A 516 -22.74 -3.42 -43.31
CA HIS A 516 -22.05 -3.85 -44.52
C HIS A 516 -22.95 -3.91 -45.78
N GLU A 517 -24.29 -3.94 -45.63
CA GLU A 517 -25.15 -4.47 -46.71
C GLU A 517 -25.96 -3.44 -47.53
N ARG A 518 -26.18 -2.19 -47.09
CA ARG A 518 -26.92 -1.20 -47.91
C ARG A 518 -26.42 0.23 -47.71
N GLY A 519 -25.80 0.75 -48.77
CA GLY A 519 -25.44 2.15 -48.90
C GLY A 519 -26.65 3.07 -49.05
N HIS A 520 -26.35 4.35 -48.83
CA HIS A 520 -27.13 5.56 -49.08
C HIS A 520 -27.86 6.23 -47.90
N VAL A 521 -27.25 7.38 -47.59
CA VAL A 521 -27.82 8.68 -47.24
C VAL A 521 -28.31 8.81 -45.84
N LEU A 522 -27.68 9.73 -45.12
CA LEU A 522 -28.28 10.58 -44.09
C LEU A 522 -27.50 11.88 -44.02
N SER A 523 -27.92 12.88 -43.27
CA SER A 523 -27.09 14.05 -42.94
C SER A 523 -27.70 14.65 -41.69
N LEU A 524 -26.89 15.40 -40.95
CA LEU A 524 -27.05 15.67 -39.52
C LEU A 524 -28.07 16.78 -39.15
N PHE A 525 -28.73 16.52 -38.02
CA PHE A 525 -29.13 17.41 -36.92
C PHE A 525 -29.73 18.81 -37.20
N SER A 526 -30.99 18.99 -36.79
CA SER A 526 -31.45 20.22 -36.14
C SER A 526 -32.73 19.97 -35.32
N GLU A 527 -32.83 20.63 -34.16
CA GLU A 527 -34.03 20.84 -33.32
C GLU A 527 -34.60 19.67 -32.51
N VAL A 528 -34.33 19.65 -31.19
CA VAL A 528 -35.39 19.55 -30.15
C VAL A 528 -34.88 20.23 -28.88
N ASP A 529 -35.50 21.34 -28.44
CA ASP A 529 -35.56 21.63 -27.01
C ASP A 529 -36.84 22.39 -26.59
N SER A 530 -37.34 21.95 -25.43
CA SER A 530 -38.44 22.47 -24.58
C SER A 530 -39.91 22.24 -24.98
N VAL A 531 -40.64 21.54 -24.09
CA VAL A 531 -42.11 21.55 -23.99
C VAL A 531 -42.46 22.04 -22.59
N ALA A 532 -43.04 23.24 -22.50
CA ALA A 532 -43.82 23.67 -21.35
C ALA A 532 -45.24 23.11 -21.48
N ILE A 533 -45.77 22.55 -20.40
CA ILE A 533 -47.17 22.12 -20.28
C ILE A 533 -47.89 23.25 -19.54
N ASN A 534 -48.71 24.02 -20.25
CA ASN A 534 -49.76 24.79 -19.59
C ASN A 534 -51.01 23.93 -19.49
N ASP A 535 -51.50 23.84 -18.26
CA ASP A 535 -52.70 23.12 -17.87
C ASP A 535 -53.91 24.05 -18.03
N SER A 536 -54.89 23.62 -18.81
CA SER A 536 -56.22 24.25 -18.81
C SER A 536 -57.29 23.18 -19.05
N GLY A 537 -57.79 22.66 -17.93
CA GLY A 537 -59.19 22.37 -17.64
C GLY A 537 -60.10 21.77 -18.72
N GLY A 538 -60.71 20.63 -18.37
CA GLY A 538 -62.13 20.41 -18.65
C GLY A 538 -62.50 19.31 -19.64
N ARG A 539 -62.90 18.17 -19.05
CA ARG A 539 -63.83 17.11 -19.52
C ARG A 539 -63.52 16.32 -20.80
N ASN A 540 -63.42 15.00 -20.56
CA ASN A 540 -63.61 13.86 -21.45
C ASN A 540 -62.54 13.58 -22.52
N GLY A 541 -61.73 12.55 -22.22
CA GLY A 541 -61.52 11.41 -23.12
C GLY A 541 -60.47 11.55 -24.22
N ARG A 542 -59.29 10.96 -23.98
CA ARG A 542 -58.21 10.62 -24.94
C ARG A 542 -57.58 11.81 -25.69
N ASN A 543 -56.50 12.36 -25.14
CA ASN A 543 -55.66 13.33 -25.86
C ASN A 543 -54.48 12.64 -26.58
N ARG A 544 -54.48 12.69 -27.93
CA ARG A 544 -53.28 12.66 -28.79
C ARG A 544 -52.71 14.07 -28.83
N PHE A 545 -51.40 14.24 -28.66
CA PHE A 545 -50.73 15.53 -28.83
C PHE A 545 -49.89 15.54 -30.13
N ARG A 546 -50.04 16.61 -30.94
CA ARG A 546 -49.29 16.94 -32.16
C ARG A 546 -48.66 18.32 -31.94
N ILE A 547 -47.38 18.52 -32.28
CA ILE A 547 -46.67 19.80 -32.10
C ILE A 547 -45.88 20.13 -33.38
N GLU A 548 -46.04 21.36 -33.87
CA GLU A 548 -45.33 22.04 -34.98
C GLU A 548 -44.30 23.04 -34.41
N VAL A 549 -43.15 23.25 -35.07
CA VAL A 549 -42.04 24.12 -34.58
C VAL A 549 -41.53 25.06 -35.69
N ARG A 550 -41.18 26.31 -35.33
CA ARG A 550 -40.58 27.35 -36.21
C ARG A 550 -39.44 28.07 -35.47
N SER A 551 -38.31 28.34 -36.15
CA SER A 551 -36.99 28.65 -35.56
C SER A 551 -36.62 30.15 -35.47
N ARG A 552 -35.71 30.50 -34.52
CA ARG A 552 -34.61 31.49 -34.72
C ARG A 552 -33.62 31.62 -33.54
N GLY A 553 -32.36 31.25 -33.82
CA GLY A 553 -31.07 31.88 -33.44
C GLY A 553 -30.72 32.33 -32.01
N SER A 554 -29.73 31.66 -31.37
CA SER A 554 -28.69 32.29 -30.52
C SER A 554 -27.66 31.25 -29.98
N ALA A 555 -26.77 30.77 -30.85
CA ALA A 555 -25.74 29.75 -30.51
C ALA A 555 -24.56 30.26 -29.63
N ARG A 556 -24.49 31.55 -29.28
CA ARG A 556 -23.39 32.09 -28.45
C ARG A 556 -23.59 31.98 -26.94
N LYS A 557 -24.79 31.63 -26.46
CA LYS A 557 -25.05 31.38 -25.03
C LYS A 557 -24.88 29.91 -24.62
N ALA A 558 -24.88 28.97 -25.57
CA ALA A 558 -24.79 27.52 -25.31
C ALA A 558 -23.37 27.03 -25.00
N LEU A 559 -22.32 27.76 -25.42
CA LEU A 559 -20.94 27.45 -25.03
C LEU A 559 -20.68 27.62 -23.53
N ALA A 560 -21.56 28.32 -22.80
CA ALA A 560 -21.53 28.40 -21.33
C ALA A 560 -22.22 27.20 -20.63
N CYS A 561 -22.99 26.39 -21.35
CA CYS A 561 -23.70 25.22 -20.79
C CYS A 561 -22.92 23.90 -20.92
N LEU A 562 -21.85 23.85 -21.72
CA LEU A 562 -21.04 22.65 -21.96
C LEU A 562 -19.98 22.37 -20.89
N PHE A 563 -19.81 23.28 -19.92
CA PHE A 563 -19.07 23.01 -18.70
C PHE A 563 -20.04 22.77 -17.55
N LEU A 564 -20.25 21.48 -17.25
CA LEU A 564 -20.88 20.94 -16.03
C LEU A 564 -22.41 21.09 -15.95
N VAL A 565 -23.14 20.02 -16.26
CA VAL A 565 -24.48 19.80 -15.70
C VAL A 565 -24.45 18.62 -14.71
N PRO A 566 -24.21 18.91 -13.43
CA PRO A 566 -24.78 18.13 -12.32
C PRO A 566 -26.28 18.42 -12.24
N VAL A 567 -27.04 17.54 -11.60
CA VAL A 567 -28.47 17.81 -11.35
C VAL A 567 -28.59 19.14 -10.59
N ASN A 568 -28.99 20.19 -11.30
CA ASN A 568 -29.21 21.51 -10.74
C ASN A 568 -30.55 21.46 -10.02
N MET A 569 -30.51 21.14 -8.73
CA MET A 569 -31.64 21.43 -7.86
C MET A 569 -31.60 22.93 -7.54
N ALA A 570 -32.76 23.60 -7.46
CA ALA A 570 -32.89 25.04 -7.33
C ALA A 570 -31.99 25.61 -6.21
N GLY A 571 -30.85 26.20 -6.59
CA GLY A 571 -29.80 26.65 -5.67
C GLY A 571 -28.37 26.61 -6.22
N GLY A 572 -28.10 25.85 -7.30
CA GLY A 572 -26.82 25.93 -8.03
C GLY A 572 -25.67 25.05 -7.50
N GLU A 573 -25.90 24.18 -6.51
CA GLU A 573 -24.89 23.23 -6.03
C GLU A 573 -24.97 21.84 -6.68
N ARG A 574 -23.79 21.25 -6.92
CA ARG A 574 -23.57 20.04 -7.72
C ARG A 574 -23.60 18.77 -6.87
N LEU A 575 -24.51 17.83 -7.13
CA LEU A 575 -24.54 16.52 -6.44
C LEU A 575 -23.56 15.51 -7.12
N PRO A 576 -22.51 15.01 -6.43
CA PRO A 576 -21.70 13.91 -6.95
C PRO A 576 -22.40 12.59 -6.66
N MET A 577 -22.88 11.92 -7.71
CA MET A 577 -23.72 10.73 -7.65
C MET A 577 -22.86 9.48 -7.51
N LYS A 578 -22.49 9.12 -6.26
CA LYS A 578 -21.66 7.93 -5.93
C LYS A 578 -22.45 6.67 -5.57
N ASN A 579 -23.79 6.67 -5.64
CA ASN A 579 -24.62 5.57 -5.11
C ASN A 579 -25.60 5.02 -6.17
N PRO A 580 -25.44 3.77 -6.64
CA PRO A 580 -26.24 3.20 -7.73
C PRO A 580 -27.72 2.97 -7.39
N GLU A 581 -28.11 2.89 -6.10
CA GLU A 581 -29.52 2.72 -5.69
C GLU A 581 -30.42 3.94 -5.99
N LEU A 582 -29.82 5.12 -6.20
CA LEU A 582 -30.56 6.33 -6.62
C LEU A 582 -31.19 6.19 -8.00
N LEU A 583 -30.62 5.35 -8.88
CA LEU A 583 -31.11 5.12 -10.23
C LEU A 583 -32.32 4.18 -10.25
N ASN A 584 -32.59 3.47 -9.15
CA ASN A 584 -33.71 2.54 -9.03
C ASN A 584 -35.02 3.22 -8.60
N ARG A 585 -35.01 4.55 -8.39
CA ARG A 585 -36.15 5.34 -7.91
C ARG A 585 -36.48 6.47 -8.88
N SER A 586 -37.76 6.73 -9.11
CA SER A 586 -38.22 7.80 -10.01
C SER A 586 -37.74 9.17 -9.53
N ILE A 587 -36.91 9.84 -10.35
CA ILE A 587 -36.36 11.18 -10.06
C ILE A 587 -37.51 12.19 -9.88
N LYS A 588 -38.51 12.14 -10.76
CA LYS A 588 -39.66 13.05 -10.75
C LYS A 588 -40.63 12.77 -9.60
N GLN A 589 -40.87 11.51 -9.25
CA GLN A 589 -41.90 11.15 -8.27
C GLN A 589 -41.35 10.98 -6.84
N ASN A 590 -40.04 10.87 -6.65
CA ASN A 590 -39.47 10.56 -5.33
C ASN A 590 -38.31 11.51 -4.94
N LEU A 591 -37.31 11.70 -5.82
CA LEU A 591 -36.10 12.45 -5.46
C LEU A 591 -36.34 13.96 -5.39
N ILE A 592 -37.06 14.54 -6.35
CA ILE A 592 -37.38 15.97 -6.38
C ILE A 592 -38.27 16.38 -5.19
N PRO A 593 -39.39 15.66 -4.89
CA PRO A 593 -40.18 15.95 -3.69
C PRO A 593 -39.37 15.86 -2.40
N GLN A 594 -38.55 14.82 -2.22
CA GLN A 594 -37.69 14.69 -1.03
C GLN A 594 -36.67 15.81 -0.89
N TYR A 595 -36.09 16.26 -2.00
CA TYR A 595 -35.17 17.40 -1.99
C TYR A 595 -35.87 18.68 -1.52
N HIS A 596 -37.05 19.00 -2.07
CA HIS A 596 -37.80 20.19 -1.65
C HIS A 596 -38.23 20.14 -0.18
N ILE A 597 -38.62 18.96 0.31
CA ILE A 597 -38.96 18.74 1.72
C ILE A 597 -37.73 18.93 2.61
N LEU A 598 -36.59 18.35 2.25
CA LEU A 598 -35.36 18.54 3.04
C LEU A 598 -34.86 19.98 2.95
N LYS A 599 -35.02 20.65 1.81
CA LYS A 599 -34.64 22.05 1.59
C LYS A 599 -35.47 22.99 2.47
N SER A 600 -36.77 22.73 2.64
CA SER A 600 -37.62 23.53 3.54
C SER A 600 -37.24 23.39 5.02
N ILE A 601 -36.62 22.28 5.41
CA ILE A 601 -36.18 22.01 6.79
C ILE A 601 -34.75 22.48 7.06
N LEU A 602 -33.83 22.24 6.12
CA LEU A 602 -32.39 22.44 6.29
C LEU A 602 -31.89 23.80 5.79
N ALA A 603 -32.68 24.48 4.94
CA ALA A 603 -32.40 25.77 4.31
C ALA A 603 -31.09 25.88 3.49
N SER A 604 -30.21 24.87 3.52
CA SER A 604 -28.89 24.82 2.89
C SER A 604 -28.79 23.60 1.98
N ASP A 605 -28.37 23.81 0.72
CA ASP A 605 -28.23 22.74 -0.27
C ASP A 605 -27.15 21.73 0.13
N GLU A 606 -26.01 22.20 0.63
CA GLU A 606 -24.95 21.37 1.18
C GLU A 606 -25.48 20.40 2.26
N LYS A 607 -26.31 20.89 3.19
CA LYS A 607 -26.91 20.07 4.26
C LYS A 607 -27.90 19.05 3.70
N VAL A 608 -28.71 19.42 2.70
CA VAL A 608 -29.64 18.51 2.02
C VAL A 608 -28.89 17.39 1.31
N ILE A 609 -27.81 17.72 0.60
CA ILE A 609 -26.96 16.73 -0.08
C ILE A 609 -26.34 15.77 0.93
N LYS A 610 -25.84 16.29 2.06
CA LYS A 610 -25.25 15.48 3.14
C LYS A 610 -26.27 14.54 3.78
N CYS A 611 -27.49 15.02 4.01
CA CYS A 611 -28.63 14.25 4.52
C CYS A 611 -29.02 13.12 3.55
N LEU A 612 -29.22 13.45 2.27
CA LEU A 612 -29.56 12.49 1.23
C LEU A 612 -28.51 11.38 1.11
N LYS A 613 -27.21 11.72 1.09
CA LYS A 613 -26.11 10.73 1.06
C LYS A 613 -26.16 9.75 2.24
N ARG A 614 -26.66 10.16 3.41
CA ARG A 614 -26.76 9.29 4.61
C ARG A 614 -28.01 8.42 4.58
N LEU A 615 -29.16 8.95 4.13
CA LEU A 615 -30.40 8.19 3.98
C LEU A 615 -30.28 7.04 2.97
N LEU A 616 -29.53 7.27 1.89
CA LEU A 616 -29.37 6.32 0.78
C LEU A 616 -28.44 5.14 1.09
N LYS A 617 -27.85 5.06 2.30
CA LYS A 617 -27.08 3.89 2.76
C LYS A 617 -27.94 2.84 3.48
N SER A 618 -29.20 3.15 3.77
CA SER A 618 -30.12 2.26 4.49
C SER A 618 -31.38 2.00 3.67
N SER A 619 -31.88 0.76 3.68
CA SER A 619 -33.02 0.28 2.90
C SER A 619 -34.39 0.88 3.28
N ILE A 620 -34.45 1.90 4.13
CA ILE A 620 -35.71 2.44 4.65
C ILE A 620 -36.05 3.76 3.95
N VAL A 621 -36.88 3.68 2.91
CA VAL A 621 -37.81 4.76 2.59
C VAL A 621 -39.11 4.12 2.16
N GLN A 622 -40.00 3.89 3.13
CA GLN A 622 -41.37 3.47 2.87
C GLN A 622 -42.44 4.37 3.50
N SER A 623 -42.09 5.44 4.22
CA SER A 623 -43.13 6.38 4.65
C SER A 623 -42.61 7.81 4.76
N GLN A 624 -43.08 8.68 3.86
CA GLN A 624 -42.96 10.13 4.02
C GLN A 624 -43.79 10.60 5.22
N ASN A 625 -44.86 9.86 5.56
CA ASN A 625 -45.81 10.21 6.60
C ASN A 625 -45.18 10.18 8.01
N ASP A 626 -44.38 9.16 8.34
CA ASP A 626 -43.70 9.08 9.65
C ASP A 626 -42.65 10.19 9.80
N PHE A 627 -41.95 10.53 8.71
CA PHE A 627 -40.95 11.60 8.72
C PHE A 627 -41.57 12.95 9.11
N PHE A 628 -42.72 13.30 8.52
CA PHE A 628 -43.41 14.54 8.87
C PHE A 628 -44.02 14.49 10.27
N ALA A 629 -44.63 13.37 10.67
CA ALA A 629 -45.22 13.21 12.00
C ALA A 629 -44.16 13.33 13.12
N ASN A 630 -42.96 12.80 12.89
CA ASN A 630 -41.87 12.91 13.85
C ASN A 630 -41.32 14.34 13.93
N LEU A 631 -41.25 15.06 12.81
CA LEU A 631 -40.82 16.46 12.79
C LEU A 631 -41.84 17.39 13.44
N SER A 632 -43.14 17.18 13.23
CA SER A 632 -44.18 17.93 13.94
C SER A 632 -44.08 17.68 15.43
N LEU A 633 -43.93 16.42 15.86
CA LEU A 633 -43.76 16.08 17.27
C LEU A 633 -42.55 16.77 17.91
N LEU A 634 -41.40 16.86 17.22
CA LEU A 634 -40.25 17.60 17.73
C LEU A 634 -40.52 19.11 17.85
N ARG A 635 -41.27 19.69 16.91
CA ARG A 635 -41.63 21.11 16.93
C ARG A 635 -42.64 21.43 18.04
N ASP A 636 -43.63 20.55 18.24
CA ASP A 636 -44.66 20.68 19.28
C ASP A 636 -44.05 20.61 20.69
N LEU A 637 -42.92 19.89 20.83
CA LEU A 637 -42.13 19.82 22.06
C LEU A 637 -41.19 21.02 22.27
N GLY A 638 -41.25 22.04 21.40
CA GLY A 638 -40.48 23.28 21.53
C GLY A 638 -38.99 23.15 21.19
N ILE A 639 -38.59 22.13 20.43
CA ILE A 639 -37.19 21.92 20.07
C ILE A 639 -36.77 22.95 19.00
N PRO A 640 -35.65 23.67 19.17
CA PRO A 640 -35.20 24.67 18.21
C PRO A 640 -35.00 24.08 16.81
N GLN A 641 -35.40 24.83 15.78
CA GLN A 641 -35.24 24.42 14.39
C GLN A 641 -33.76 24.17 14.00
N SER A 642 -32.81 24.85 14.66
CA SER A 642 -31.36 24.60 14.51
C SER A 642 -30.94 23.21 15.01
N SER A 643 -31.52 22.75 16.11
CA SER A 643 -31.32 21.43 16.70
C SER A 643 -31.97 20.34 15.84
N ILE A 644 -33.18 20.57 15.33
CA ILE A 644 -33.85 19.68 14.37
C ILE A 644 -33.03 19.58 13.07
N SER A 645 -32.53 20.71 12.56
CA SER A 645 -31.66 20.75 11.38
C SER A 645 -30.39 19.91 11.58
N LEU A 646 -29.78 19.98 12.78
CA LEU A 646 -28.61 19.18 13.13
C LEU A 646 -28.95 17.68 13.19
N LEU A 647 -30.09 17.30 13.78
CA LEU A 647 -30.57 15.91 13.80
C LEU A 647 -30.73 15.36 12.38
N VAL A 648 -31.47 16.06 11.52
CA VAL A 648 -31.77 15.63 10.15
C VAL A 648 -30.49 15.60 9.30
N THR A 649 -29.58 16.56 9.46
CA THR A 649 -28.33 16.58 8.68
C THR A 649 -27.41 15.41 9.01
N TYR A 650 -27.29 15.05 10.30
CA TYR A 650 -26.31 14.07 10.75
C TYR A 650 -26.88 12.66 10.96
N ASN A 651 -28.13 12.51 11.37
CA ASN A 651 -28.76 11.21 11.63
C ASN A 651 -30.19 11.15 11.09
N PRO A 652 -30.37 11.28 9.76
CA PRO A 652 -31.70 11.40 9.17
C PRO A 652 -32.56 10.13 9.35
N PHE A 653 -31.93 8.96 9.52
CA PHE A 653 -32.60 7.69 9.77
C PHE A 653 -33.53 7.71 10.98
N ILE A 654 -33.16 8.43 12.03
CA ILE A 654 -33.87 8.42 13.31
C ILE A 654 -35.24 9.09 13.16
N VAL A 655 -35.33 10.13 12.34
CA VAL A 655 -36.58 10.84 12.04
C VAL A 655 -37.47 10.04 11.08
N CYS A 656 -36.90 9.05 10.37
CA CYS A 656 -37.63 8.14 9.49
C CYS A 656 -38.16 6.87 10.20
N LEU A 657 -37.96 6.73 11.52
CA LEU A 657 -38.53 5.63 12.30
C LEU A 657 -40.07 5.74 12.35
N LYS A 658 -40.75 4.61 12.54
CA LYS A 658 -42.22 4.60 12.75
C LYS A 658 -42.60 5.57 13.88
N ALA A 659 -43.65 6.36 13.68
CA ALA A 659 -44.03 7.44 14.59
C ALA A 659 -44.20 6.98 16.04
N PHE A 660 -44.76 5.79 16.25
CA PHE A 660 -44.91 5.19 17.58
C PHE A 660 -43.57 4.99 18.30
N ASN A 661 -42.59 4.35 17.66
CA ASN A 661 -41.27 4.08 18.23
C ASN A 661 -40.49 5.38 18.51
N PHE A 662 -40.63 6.36 17.60
CA PHE A 662 -39.99 7.66 17.76
C PHE A 662 -40.57 8.41 18.97
N ALA A 663 -41.90 8.46 19.10
CA ALA A 663 -42.58 9.09 20.23
C ALA A 663 -42.21 8.43 21.57
N GLU A 664 -42.10 7.10 21.60
CA GLU A 664 -41.65 6.36 22.79
C GLU A 664 -40.20 6.72 23.16
N GLY A 665 -39.30 6.79 22.19
CA GLY A 665 -37.92 7.21 22.41
C GLY A 665 -37.81 8.64 22.92
N VAL A 666 -38.60 9.55 22.38
CA VAL A 666 -38.68 10.95 22.86
C VAL A 666 -39.15 11.00 24.32
N LYS A 667 -40.19 10.25 24.69
CA LYS A 667 -40.64 10.15 26.09
C LYS A 667 -39.54 9.59 27.01
N LYS A 668 -38.78 8.59 26.55
CA LYS A 668 -37.64 8.02 27.30
C LYS A 668 -36.54 9.06 27.54
N VAL A 669 -36.19 9.86 26.52
CA VAL A 669 -35.20 10.95 26.64
C VAL A 669 -35.67 12.02 27.63
N ILE A 670 -36.94 12.43 27.58
CA ILE A 670 -37.51 13.40 28.53
C ILE A 670 -37.47 12.83 29.96
N LYS A 671 -37.88 11.57 30.15
CA LYS A 671 -37.85 10.89 31.46
C LYS A 671 -36.43 10.79 32.04
N THR A 672 -35.40 10.71 31.19
CA THR A 672 -33.99 10.68 31.66
C THR A 672 -33.45 12.05 32.11
N GLY A 673 -34.23 13.13 31.93
CA GLY A 673 -33.94 14.47 32.45
C GLY A 673 -33.28 15.42 31.45
N PHE A 674 -33.36 15.15 30.14
CA PHE A 674 -32.87 16.08 29.13
C PHE A 674 -33.91 17.14 28.80
N ASP A 675 -33.44 18.39 28.76
CA ASP A 675 -34.21 19.55 28.33
C ASP A 675 -34.35 19.58 26.80
N PRO A 676 -35.56 19.48 26.24
CA PRO A 676 -35.81 19.52 24.79
C PRO A 676 -35.25 20.76 24.08
N SER A 677 -35.07 21.88 24.80
CA SER A 677 -34.54 23.11 24.23
C SER A 677 -33.03 23.06 23.93
N LYS A 678 -32.29 22.12 24.53
CA LYS A 678 -30.82 22.03 24.43
C LYS A 678 -30.37 21.03 23.36
N SER A 679 -29.24 21.33 22.71
CA SER A 679 -28.64 20.44 21.70
C SER A 679 -28.20 19.07 22.26
N ALA A 680 -28.00 18.96 23.58
CA ALA A 680 -27.74 17.70 24.27
C ALA A 680 -28.92 16.70 24.11
N PHE A 681 -30.15 17.19 24.07
CA PHE A 681 -31.35 16.38 23.85
C PHE A 681 -31.29 15.62 22.52
N VAL A 682 -30.89 16.31 21.45
CA VAL A 682 -30.75 15.71 20.11
C VAL A 682 -29.70 14.59 20.11
N ARG A 683 -28.59 14.77 20.83
CA ARG A 683 -27.55 13.74 20.96
C ARG A 683 -28.04 12.54 21.79
N ALA A 684 -28.80 12.79 22.86
CA ALA A 684 -29.40 11.73 23.67
C ALA A 684 -30.43 10.91 22.88
N LEU A 685 -31.29 11.60 22.14
CA LEU A 685 -32.26 10.99 21.23
C LEU A 685 -31.56 10.14 20.17
N GLN A 686 -30.44 10.62 19.62
CA GLN A 686 -29.64 9.85 18.67
C GLN A 686 -29.16 8.52 19.25
N VAL A 687 -28.64 8.56 20.47
CA VAL A 687 -28.06 7.40 21.14
C VAL A 687 -29.15 6.39 21.48
N LEU A 688 -30.23 6.82 22.14
CA LEU A 688 -31.27 5.92 22.62
C LEU A 688 -32.09 5.27 21.49
N LEU A 689 -32.37 6.00 20.40
CA LEU A 689 -33.08 5.43 19.25
C LEU A 689 -32.17 4.65 18.29
N GLY A 690 -30.86 4.89 18.37
CA GLY A 690 -29.86 4.25 17.51
C GLY A 690 -29.34 2.90 18.02
N MET A 691 -29.74 2.47 19.23
CA MET A 691 -29.24 1.24 19.83
C MET A 691 -30.34 0.38 20.44
N THR A 692 -30.08 -0.93 20.51
CA THR A 692 -30.97 -1.87 21.17
C THR A 692 -30.81 -1.81 22.69
N GLN A 693 -31.84 -2.24 23.43
CA GLN A 693 -31.81 -2.31 24.89
C GLN A 693 -30.65 -3.20 25.41
N LYS A 694 -30.38 -4.34 24.74
CA LYS A 694 -29.23 -5.21 25.06
C LYS A 694 -27.89 -4.49 24.90
N THR A 695 -27.74 -3.69 23.84
CA THR A 695 -26.53 -2.89 23.61
C THR A 695 -26.36 -1.83 24.70
N TRP A 696 -27.45 -1.17 25.12
CA TRP A 696 -27.44 -0.19 26.19
C TRP A 696 -26.99 -0.80 27.53
N GLU A 697 -27.55 -1.95 27.90
CA GLU A 697 -27.18 -2.68 29.13
C GLU A 697 -25.71 -3.11 29.12
N HIS A 698 -25.23 -3.65 27.99
CA HIS A 698 -23.82 -3.99 27.81
C HIS A 698 -22.90 -2.77 27.96
N LYS A 699 -23.29 -1.60 27.44
CA LYS A 699 -22.50 -0.37 27.59
C LYS A 699 -22.41 0.08 29.04
N ILE A 700 -23.52 -0.01 29.78
CA ILE A 700 -23.52 0.29 31.21
C ILE A 700 -22.57 -0.67 31.94
N GLU A 701 -22.62 -1.98 31.64
CA GLU A 701 -21.72 -2.96 32.24
C GLU A 701 -20.24 -2.64 31.97
N VAL A 702 -19.90 -2.21 30.76
CA VAL A 702 -18.54 -1.78 30.41
C VAL A 702 -18.07 -0.63 31.32
N PHE A 703 -18.92 0.35 31.62
CA PHE A 703 -18.57 1.42 32.57
C PHE A 703 -18.52 0.94 34.02
N ARG A 704 -19.39 0.01 34.43
CA ARG A 704 -19.35 -0.60 35.77
C ARG A 704 -18.04 -1.34 36.04
N ARG A 705 -17.47 -2.01 35.03
CA ARG A 705 -16.17 -2.69 35.14
C ARG A 705 -15.02 -1.74 35.52
N TRP A 706 -15.20 -0.44 35.35
CA TRP A 706 -14.24 0.60 35.75
C TRP A 706 -14.53 1.21 37.13
N GLY A 707 -15.45 0.63 37.90
CA GLY A 707 -15.77 1.09 39.26
C GLY A 707 -16.72 2.29 39.31
N LEU A 708 -17.39 2.63 38.21
CA LEU A 708 -18.37 3.72 38.18
C LEU A 708 -19.73 3.26 38.70
N SER A 709 -20.33 4.09 39.56
CA SER A 709 -21.70 3.91 40.06
C SER A 709 -22.75 4.22 38.97
N GLU A 710 -23.98 3.73 39.16
CA GLU A 710 -25.10 4.04 38.25
C GLU A 710 -25.35 5.55 38.12
N ASP A 711 -25.21 6.30 39.20
CA ASP A 711 -25.39 7.75 39.21
C ASP A 711 -24.31 8.46 38.39
N GLU A 712 -23.06 7.98 38.45
CA GLU A 712 -21.97 8.51 37.64
C GLU A 712 -22.13 8.16 36.15
N ILE A 713 -22.59 6.96 35.84
CA ILE A 713 -22.87 6.54 34.45
C ILE A 713 -24.03 7.36 33.87
N SER A 714 -25.09 7.57 34.67
CA SER A 714 -26.20 8.45 34.31
C SER A 714 -25.74 9.90 34.11
N SER A 715 -24.84 10.39 34.97
CA SER A 715 -24.20 11.70 34.82
C SER A 715 -23.36 11.80 33.54
N ILE A 716 -22.58 10.77 33.18
CA ILE A 716 -21.82 10.70 31.91
C ILE A 716 -22.78 10.88 30.74
N PHE A 717 -23.87 10.11 30.72
CA PHE A 717 -24.86 10.17 29.66
C PHE A 717 -25.50 11.56 29.57
N ARG A 718 -25.91 12.15 30.71
CA ARG A 718 -26.49 13.51 30.78
C ARG A 718 -25.54 14.59 30.27
N LYS A 719 -24.26 14.52 30.63
CA LYS A 719 -23.25 15.53 30.24
C LYS A 719 -22.81 15.38 28.78
N ASN A 720 -22.60 14.16 28.31
CA ASN A 720 -22.26 13.90 26.91
C ASN A 720 -22.79 12.55 26.42
N PRO A 721 -23.99 12.52 25.82
CA PRO A 721 -24.62 11.27 25.40
C PRO A 721 -23.77 10.43 24.44
N LEU A 722 -22.94 11.06 23.61
CA LEU A 722 -22.14 10.40 22.58
C LEU A 722 -21.10 9.43 23.14
N CYS A 723 -20.75 9.52 24.42
CA CYS A 723 -19.88 8.53 25.07
C CYS A 723 -20.47 7.12 24.99
N MET A 724 -21.79 6.99 25.04
CA MET A 724 -22.49 5.70 24.92
C MET A 724 -22.49 5.15 23.48
N ALA A 725 -22.20 5.98 22.49
CA ALA A 725 -22.08 5.55 21.08
C ALA A 725 -20.67 5.05 20.73
N LEU A 726 -19.69 5.17 21.63
CA LEU A 726 -18.32 4.68 21.41
C LEU A 726 -18.28 3.14 21.41
N SER A 727 -17.35 2.55 20.64
CA SER A 727 -17.11 1.11 20.71
C SER A 727 -16.55 0.72 22.09
N GLU A 728 -16.78 -0.53 22.51
CA GLU A 728 -16.22 -1.04 23.79
C GLU A 728 -14.70 -0.93 23.79
N LYS A 729 -14.05 -1.32 22.69
CA LYS A 729 -12.60 -1.17 22.50
C LYS A 729 -12.12 0.25 22.77
N ASN A 730 -12.81 1.27 22.22
CA ASN A 730 -12.40 2.66 22.41
C ASN A 730 -12.57 3.13 23.86
N ILE A 731 -13.65 2.72 24.53
CA ILE A 731 -13.88 3.02 25.95
C ILE A 731 -12.79 2.34 26.78
N MET A 732 -12.55 1.04 26.59
CA MET A 732 -11.54 0.27 27.32
C MET A 732 -10.13 0.83 27.12
N CYS A 733 -9.71 1.12 25.89
CA CYS A 733 -8.38 1.69 25.63
C CYS A 733 -8.21 3.07 26.29
N SER A 734 -9.23 3.93 26.21
CA SER A 734 -9.17 5.27 26.80
C SER A 734 -9.14 5.21 28.33
N MET A 735 -9.97 4.35 28.94
CA MET A 735 -10.01 4.16 30.38
C MET A 735 -8.72 3.48 30.91
N ASN A 736 -8.20 2.46 30.22
CA ASN A 736 -6.90 1.84 30.53
C ASN A 736 -5.77 2.88 30.57
N PHE A 737 -5.77 3.83 29.63
CA PHE A 737 -4.77 4.88 29.62
C PHE A 737 -5.00 5.92 30.72
N LEU A 738 -6.20 6.50 30.80
CA LEU A 738 -6.50 7.59 31.75
C LEU A 738 -6.48 7.11 33.21
N VAL A 739 -7.14 5.99 33.51
CA VAL A 739 -7.20 5.45 34.87
C VAL A 739 -5.94 4.65 35.18
N GLY A 740 -5.53 3.75 34.27
CA GLY A 740 -4.42 2.83 34.53
C GLY A 740 -3.03 3.46 34.43
N LYS A 741 -2.77 4.30 33.43
CA LYS A 741 -1.43 4.88 33.18
C LYS A 741 -1.25 6.31 33.69
N ILE A 742 -2.30 7.13 33.61
CA ILE A 742 -2.25 8.52 34.10
C ILE A 742 -2.60 8.59 35.59
N GLY A 743 -3.33 7.60 36.12
CA GLY A 743 -3.77 7.58 37.52
C GLY A 743 -5.00 8.43 37.79
N TRP A 744 -5.73 8.83 36.75
CA TRP A 744 -6.91 9.69 36.90
C TRP A 744 -8.08 8.89 37.50
N GLN A 745 -8.69 9.41 38.56
CA GLN A 745 -9.79 8.70 39.22
C GLN A 745 -10.98 8.48 38.26
N PRO A 746 -11.60 7.28 38.23
CA PRO A 746 -12.77 7.02 37.38
C PRO A 746 -13.88 8.06 37.55
N ALA A 747 -14.16 8.46 38.80
CA ALA A 747 -15.12 9.51 39.13
C ALA A 747 -14.75 10.88 38.50
N ALA A 748 -13.47 11.21 38.41
CA ALA A 748 -13.00 12.44 37.77
C ALA A 748 -13.18 12.39 36.25
N VAL A 749 -12.96 11.24 35.62
CA VAL A 749 -13.29 11.00 34.20
C VAL A 749 -14.79 11.18 33.96
N ALA A 750 -15.63 10.64 34.86
CA ALA A 750 -17.09 10.77 34.79
C ALA A 750 -17.57 12.24 34.93
N ARG A 751 -16.80 13.11 35.59
CA ARG A 751 -17.10 14.55 35.65
C ARG A 751 -16.89 15.23 34.30
N VAL A 752 -15.97 14.73 33.46
CA VAL A 752 -15.57 15.32 32.17
C VAL A 752 -15.62 14.27 31.04
N PRO A 753 -16.80 13.72 30.73
CA PRO A 753 -16.92 12.56 29.85
C PRO A 753 -16.53 12.82 28.39
N VAL A 754 -16.52 14.07 27.96
CA VAL A 754 -16.13 14.47 26.59
C VAL A 754 -14.72 14.00 26.21
N VAL A 755 -13.84 13.81 27.19
CA VAL A 755 -12.47 13.31 26.96
C VAL A 755 -12.47 11.93 26.30
N LEU A 756 -13.43 11.06 26.63
CA LEU A 756 -13.55 9.73 26.04
C LEU A 756 -13.88 9.76 24.54
N CYS A 757 -14.42 10.88 24.04
CA CYS A 757 -14.73 11.06 22.62
C CYS A 757 -13.53 11.56 21.79
N TYR A 758 -12.39 11.89 22.41
CA TYR A 758 -11.18 12.28 21.71
C TYR A 758 -10.36 11.05 21.26
N GLY A 759 -9.56 11.22 20.20
CA GLY A 759 -8.67 10.17 19.74
C GLY A 759 -7.57 9.90 20.76
N LEU A 760 -7.42 8.65 21.21
CA LEU A 760 -6.43 8.28 22.23
C LEU A 760 -5.00 8.62 21.80
N GLU A 761 -4.55 8.04 20.68
CA GLU A 761 -3.18 8.20 20.17
C GLU A 761 -2.90 9.61 19.62
N THR A 762 -3.92 10.24 19.02
CA THR A 762 -3.74 11.51 18.30
C THR A 762 -4.03 12.75 19.14
N TRP A 763 -4.80 12.61 20.23
CA TRP A 763 -5.24 13.75 21.05
C TRP A 763 -4.84 13.63 22.51
N ILE A 764 -5.17 12.50 23.15
CA ILE A 764 -5.01 12.31 24.61
C ILE A 764 -3.54 12.07 24.95
N MET A 765 -2.91 11.06 24.34
CA MET A 765 -1.53 10.67 24.65
C MET A 765 -0.52 11.82 24.48
N PRO A 766 -0.48 12.56 23.36
CA PRO A 766 0.53 13.60 23.17
C PRO A 766 0.40 14.74 24.18
N ARG A 767 -0.83 15.07 24.60
CA ARG A 767 -1.08 16.11 25.60
C ARG A 767 -0.69 15.66 27.01
N CYS A 768 -1.06 14.44 27.38
CA CYS A 768 -0.66 13.86 28.66
C CYS A 768 0.87 13.74 28.76
N SER A 769 1.55 13.36 27.67
CA SER A 769 3.02 13.28 27.64
C SER A 769 3.68 14.64 27.87
N VAL A 770 3.22 15.69 27.18
CA VAL A 770 3.74 17.05 27.39
C VAL A 770 3.54 17.50 28.84
N ILE A 771 2.34 17.33 29.39
CA ILE A 771 2.04 17.73 30.77
C ILE A 771 2.92 16.96 31.76
N ARG A 772 3.10 15.65 31.55
CA ARG A 772 3.93 14.80 32.41
C ARG A 772 5.40 15.25 32.40
N VAL A 773 5.96 15.57 31.24
CA VAL A 773 7.35 16.09 31.16
C VAL A 773 7.48 17.42 31.88
N LEU A 774 6.52 18.33 31.71
CA LEU A 774 6.54 19.62 32.38
C LEU A 774 6.43 19.49 33.91
N LEU A 775 5.64 18.53 34.40
CA LEU A 775 5.54 18.24 35.84
C LEU A 775 6.81 17.63 36.41
N LEU A 776 7.38 16.63 35.72
CA LEU A 776 8.61 15.96 36.16
C LEU A 776 9.82 16.91 36.18
N LYS A 777 9.82 17.91 35.29
CA LYS A 777 10.84 18.98 35.30
C LYS A 777 10.50 20.17 36.22
N GLY A 778 9.38 20.11 36.95
CA GLY A 778 8.96 21.16 37.88
C GLY A 778 8.56 22.49 37.22
N LEU A 779 8.29 22.49 35.91
CA LEU A 779 7.98 23.69 35.13
C LEU A 779 6.51 24.12 35.24
N ILE A 780 5.64 23.18 35.61
CA ILE A 780 4.24 23.44 35.97
C ILE A 780 3.95 22.82 37.33
N LYS A 781 3.01 23.41 38.05
CA LYS A 781 2.52 22.89 39.33
C LYS A 781 1.52 21.76 39.08
N ALA A 782 1.41 20.85 40.05
CA ALA A 782 0.48 19.70 40.01
C ALA A 782 -1.01 20.09 40.09
N ASP A 783 -1.32 21.37 40.31
CA ASP A 783 -2.67 21.92 40.40
C ASP A 783 -3.33 22.22 39.04
N VAL A 784 -2.60 22.05 37.92
CA VAL A 784 -3.15 22.28 36.58
C VAL A 784 -4.16 21.17 36.24
N PRO A 785 -5.47 21.48 36.11
CA PRO A 785 -6.46 20.44 35.90
C PRO A 785 -6.27 19.79 34.53
N LEU A 786 -6.02 18.47 34.52
CA LEU A 786 -5.80 17.69 33.30
C LEU A 786 -6.97 17.85 32.31
N SER A 787 -8.19 17.96 32.83
CA SER A 787 -9.41 18.24 32.07
C SER A 787 -9.31 19.52 31.23
N THR A 788 -8.70 20.59 31.76
CA THR A 788 -8.54 21.87 31.05
C THR A 788 -7.53 21.72 29.91
N ALA A 789 -6.47 20.96 30.15
CA ALA A 789 -5.45 20.73 29.15
C ALA A 789 -5.97 19.87 27.98
N LEU A 790 -6.72 18.81 28.28
CA LEU A 790 -7.32 17.92 27.28
C LEU A 790 -8.46 18.57 26.49
N ASN A 791 -9.25 19.45 27.10
CA ASN A 791 -10.34 20.17 26.43
C ASN A 791 -9.88 21.42 25.66
N SER A 792 -8.62 21.84 25.82
CA SER A 792 -8.10 23.03 25.15
C SER A 792 -7.91 22.80 23.64
N SER A 793 -8.17 23.85 22.85
CA SER A 793 -7.89 23.82 21.41
C SER A 793 -6.40 23.59 21.14
N LYS A 794 -6.06 22.97 20.01
CA LYS A 794 -4.65 22.70 19.64
C LYS A 794 -3.77 23.95 19.71
N LYS A 795 -4.28 25.10 19.24
CA LYS A 795 -3.57 26.40 19.29
C LYS A 795 -3.32 26.86 20.72
N ASN A 796 -4.32 26.76 21.59
CA ASN A 796 -4.20 27.19 22.98
C ASN A 796 -3.28 26.24 23.78
N PHE A 797 -3.36 24.93 23.52
CA PHE A 797 -2.47 23.95 24.15
C PHE A 797 -1.00 24.24 23.81
N LEU A 798 -0.69 24.39 22.50
CA LEU A 798 0.66 24.70 22.03
C LEU A 798 1.20 25.98 22.66
N LYS A 799 0.40 27.06 22.66
CA LYS A 799 0.81 28.34 23.25
C LYS A 799 1.11 28.23 24.75
N ARG A 800 0.27 27.49 25.50
CA ARG A 800 0.36 27.44 26.97
C ARG A 800 1.40 26.44 27.49
N PHE A 801 1.54 25.29 26.82
CA PHE A 801 2.32 24.16 27.35
C PHE A 801 3.51 23.75 26.49
N VAL A 802 3.57 24.14 25.21
CA VAL A 802 4.70 23.77 24.34
C VAL A 802 5.60 24.98 24.10
N ILE A 803 5.10 26.00 23.38
CA ILE A 803 5.87 27.18 22.97
C ILE A 803 6.43 27.92 24.18
N LYS A 804 5.63 28.07 25.26
CA LYS A 804 6.06 28.78 26.48
C LYS A 804 7.29 28.15 27.15
N TYR A 805 7.46 26.83 27.05
CA TYR A 805 8.53 26.09 27.72
C TYR A 805 9.54 25.49 26.73
N GLN A 806 9.44 25.86 25.45
CA GLN A 806 10.26 25.28 24.39
C GLN A 806 11.75 25.62 24.57
N ASP A 807 12.08 26.80 25.09
CA ASP A 807 13.47 27.18 25.35
C ASP A 807 14.09 26.36 26.49
N GLN A 808 13.27 25.90 27.44
CA GLN A 808 13.72 25.09 28.58
C GLN A 808 13.72 23.59 28.26
N VAL A 809 12.80 23.16 27.39
CA VAL A 809 12.66 21.78 26.94
C VAL A 809 12.41 21.76 25.42
N PRO A 810 13.47 21.82 24.60
CA PRO A 810 13.35 21.89 23.14
C PRO A 810 12.57 20.72 22.52
N GLN A 811 12.60 19.57 23.19
CA GLN A 811 11.98 18.31 22.77
C GLN A 811 10.44 18.30 22.90
N LEU A 812 9.81 19.28 23.57
CA LEU A 812 8.35 19.27 23.80
C LEU A 812 7.53 19.26 22.51
N LEU A 813 8.04 19.90 21.45
CA LEU A 813 7.37 19.93 20.15
C LEU A 813 7.40 18.55 19.49
N ASP A 814 8.52 17.84 19.59
CA ASP A 814 8.67 16.50 19.04
C ASP A 814 7.84 15.46 19.80
N ILE A 815 7.74 15.60 21.13
CA ILE A 815 6.84 14.79 21.97
C ILE A 815 5.37 15.04 21.60
N PHE A 816 4.97 16.30 21.43
CA PHE A 816 3.60 16.64 21.04
C PHE A 816 3.24 16.14 19.63
N GLN A 817 4.23 16.03 18.74
CA GLN A 817 4.08 15.48 17.40
C GLN A 817 4.17 13.94 17.35
N GLY A 818 4.53 13.29 18.46
CA GLY A 818 4.72 11.83 18.53
C GLY A 818 5.98 11.35 17.81
N LYS A 819 6.98 12.23 17.62
CA LYS A 819 8.29 11.90 17.03
C LYS A 819 9.30 11.37 18.04
N MET A 820 9.02 11.55 19.33
CA MET A 820 9.87 11.18 20.45
C MET A 820 9.00 10.55 21.54
N GLU A 821 9.39 9.38 22.04
CA GLU A 821 8.68 8.68 23.11
C GLU A 821 9.15 9.15 24.50
N LEU A 822 8.27 9.15 25.50
CA LEU A 822 8.64 9.53 26.88
C LEU A 822 9.80 8.69 27.44
N LYS A 823 9.86 7.41 27.06
CA LYS A 823 10.91 6.48 27.48
C LYS A 823 12.30 6.94 27.04
N GLU A 824 12.40 7.60 25.90
CA GLU A 824 13.66 8.13 25.35
C GLU A 824 14.21 9.29 26.20
N LEU A 825 13.35 9.92 27.01
CA LEU A 825 13.75 10.93 28.01
C LEU A 825 13.97 10.35 29.41
N GLY A 826 13.95 9.02 29.54
CA GLY A 826 14.05 8.32 30.82
C GLY A 826 12.79 8.40 31.68
N PHE A 827 11.65 8.82 31.11
CA PHE A 827 10.39 8.94 31.83
C PHE A 827 9.39 7.86 31.40
N GLY A 828 8.87 7.10 32.37
CA GLY A 828 7.77 6.16 32.14
C GLY A 828 6.42 6.79 32.50
N PHE A 829 5.31 6.23 31.97
CA PHE A 829 3.99 6.46 32.59
C PHE A 829 3.83 5.69 33.91
N ASP A 830 4.73 4.74 34.19
CA ASP A 830 4.67 3.83 35.34
C ASP A 830 5.23 4.41 36.65
N ASP A 831 5.91 5.57 36.59
CA ASP A 831 6.32 6.30 37.80
C ASP A 831 5.08 6.85 38.52
N LYS A 832 4.70 6.21 39.64
CA LYS A 832 3.53 6.57 40.46
C LYS A 832 3.71 7.86 41.27
N SER A 833 4.84 8.55 41.14
CA SER A 833 5.21 9.70 41.99
C SER A 833 4.46 11.00 41.65
N VAL A 834 3.75 11.07 40.51
CA VAL A 834 2.99 12.27 40.11
C VAL A 834 1.61 11.85 39.61
N ILE A 835 0.64 11.84 40.51
CA ILE A 835 -0.78 11.64 40.17
C ILE A 835 -1.31 12.96 39.59
N LEU A 836 -1.84 12.88 38.37
CA LEU A 836 -2.52 13.97 37.68
C LEU A 836 -4.02 13.88 37.97
N ASP A 837 -4.51 14.57 39.00
CA ASP A 837 -5.95 14.63 39.31
C ASP A 837 -6.70 15.82 38.67
#